data_AF-A0A1V6NRY6-F1
#
_entry.id   AF-A0A1V6NRY6-F1
#
_cell.length_a   1.000
_cell.length_b   1.000
_cell.length_c   1.000
_cell.angle_alpha   90.00
_cell.angle_beta   90.00
_cell.angle_gamma   90.00
#
_symmetry.space_group_name_H-M   'P 1'
#
loop_
_entity.id
_entity.type
_entity.pdbx_description
1 polymer ?
#
loop_
_entity_poly.entity_id
_entity_poly.type
_entity_poly.pdbx_seq_one_letter_code
_entity_poly.pdbx_strand_id
1 'polypeptide(L)'
;MDSSTNSSDLVQFRDTDYLVIKEGRAYILNPPAQEAASKATRRDLKEEDESQSVFYNPIQQFNRDLSVLAIRAYGESLLESKKQKLKKRVSGKKRKREADTEDQAIKLAAEGANETKTESSEQTGNGKKEAASDSTAEPSYTILDALSATGLRALRYASELPVSKVVANDLSASAIKSMKTNIEYNKLQDRIQPRLGDARAYMYGLNALQKFDVIDLDPYGTASPFIDAAIQGIRDGGLLCVTCTDAGVWASTGYPEKAFSLYGGVSIKGSHSHEGGLRLILNSLAMSAAKYGLSIEPLLSLSIDFYARVFVRVYRSPALVKFTAGNTMLVYNCDSGCGAWSIQPLAATKQRLDKKGNPFYHYGLAQGPSAGPHCEHCGFKTHIAGPMWGGPLHNPHYIQRILALLPTLDPETYQTIPRIEGMLTTALEEDLDLTPAATKSGNQQQTNEAETAETKPEDSEYPAIVPRMDPAAREPFPFYFQLSALSKVLHCSTIPIDEFRGAIRSCGYRSTRSHAKPNSIRTDAPWSVIWEIMREWVRQHSPIKEGSLKPGTPGAAIMAKSRDNLRNVHDGDQCLALMKRDLLDAIESGRDVSDLITKVEASLYRSGSRQALNPTAGSVDRVLPGTAPQPGDATKQPTARPGERPHPSSLEVKFDAALGREASAAHSKKRLVRYQINPRANWGPLNRAAVALK
;
A
#
# COMPACT_ATOMS: atom_id res chain seq x y z
N MET A 1 5.56 -35.55 23.28
CA MET A 1 6.33 -35.95 22.09
C MET A 1 7.71 -35.39 22.30
N ASP A 2 8.72 -36.26 22.31
CA ASP A 2 10.10 -35.90 22.56
C ASP A 2 10.58 -34.79 21.62
N SER A 3 11.30 -33.84 22.21
CA SER A 3 11.75 -32.59 21.62
C SER A 3 12.95 -32.74 20.67
N SER A 4 13.06 -33.85 19.93
CA SER A 4 14.30 -34.21 19.23
C SER A 4 14.16 -34.67 17.77
N THR A 5 13.10 -34.28 17.06
CA THR A 5 13.04 -34.49 15.59
C THR A 5 13.61 -33.27 14.87
N ASN A 6 14.83 -33.42 14.33
CA ASN A 6 15.48 -32.41 13.50
C ASN A 6 14.87 -32.41 12.09
N SER A 7 14.98 -31.27 11.37
CA SER A 7 14.32 -31.01 10.09
C SER A 7 14.89 -31.78 8.88
N SER A 8 15.39 -32.99 9.09
CA SER A 8 16.00 -33.86 8.08
C SER A 8 15.86 -35.35 8.39
N ASP A 9 15.11 -35.70 9.45
CA ASP A 9 14.97 -37.09 9.88
C ASP A 9 13.90 -37.80 9.03
N LEU A 10 14.21 -39.00 8.56
CA LEU A 10 13.23 -39.89 7.95
C LEU A 10 12.30 -40.43 9.04
N VAL A 11 11.00 -40.20 8.88
CA VAL A 11 9.97 -40.73 9.79
C VAL A 11 9.06 -41.67 9.02
N GLN A 12 8.87 -42.86 9.57
CA GLN A 12 7.89 -43.81 9.06
C GLN A 12 6.50 -43.41 9.56
N PHE A 13 5.57 -43.17 8.63
CA PHE A 13 4.18 -42.87 8.93
C PHE A 13 3.26 -43.63 7.98
N ARG A 14 2.36 -44.46 8.54
CA ARG A 14 1.45 -45.33 7.74
C ARG A 14 2.21 -46.14 6.67
N ASP A 15 3.26 -46.83 7.11
CA ASP A 15 4.07 -47.74 6.28
C ASP A 15 4.79 -47.06 5.11
N THR A 16 4.94 -45.74 5.15
CA THR A 16 5.69 -44.96 4.16
C THR A 16 6.72 -44.08 4.88
N ASP A 17 7.94 -44.00 4.34
CA ASP A 17 8.99 -43.13 4.85
C ASP A 17 8.85 -41.71 4.28
N TYR A 18 8.97 -40.71 5.16
CA TYR A 18 8.87 -39.31 4.80
C TYR A 18 10.04 -38.51 5.36
N LEU A 19 10.51 -37.52 4.60
CA LEU A 19 11.31 -36.43 5.12
C LEU A 19 10.38 -35.44 5.84
N VAL A 20 10.68 -35.14 7.10
CA VAL A 20 9.88 -34.18 7.88
C VAL A 20 10.45 -32.77 7.74
N ILE A 21 9.61 -31.85 7.26
CA ILE A 21 9.93 -30.42 7.23
C ILE A 21 9.10 -29.72 8.29
N LYS A 22 9.78 -29.01 9.20
CA LYS A 22 9.14 -28.16 10.21
C LYS A 22 9.19 -26.70 9.77
N GLU A 23 8.05 -26.03 9.75
CA GLU A 23 7.97 -24.57 9.61
C GLU A 23 6.96 -23.99 10.60
N GLY A 24 7.42 -23.04 11.42
CA GLY A 24 6.62 -22.56 12.54
C GLY A 24 6.34 -23.72 13.51
N ARG A 25 5.05 -23.90 13.83
CA ARG A 25 4.59 -25.05 14.64
C ARG A 25 4.10 -26.23 13.82
N ALA A 26 4.10 -26.10 12.50
CA ALA A 26 3.58 -27.12 11.59
C ALA A 26 4.70 -28.04 11.08
N TYR A 27 4.34 -29.31 10.90
CA TYR A 27 5.18 -30.32 10.27
C TYR A 27 4.52 -30.77 8.97
N ILE A 28 5.28 -30.89 7.88
CA ILE A 28 4.80 -31.50 6.64
C ILE A 28 5.67 -32.69 6.27
N LEU A 29 5.04 -33.71 5.71
CA LEU A 29 5.66 -34.96 5.30
C LEU A 29 5.92 -34.91 3.80
N ASN A 30 7.19 -34.88 3.40
CA ASN A 30 7.61 -34.91 2.01
C ASN A 30 8.17 -36.31 1.65
N PRO A 31 7.56 -37.05 0.72
CA PRO A 31 8.11 -38.30 0.23
C PRO A 31 9.53 -38.11 -0.35
N PRO A 32 10.48 -39.04 -0.11
CA PRO A 32 11.84 -38.95 -0.66
C PRO A 32 11.88 -38.82 -2.19
N ALA A 33 10.93 -39.43 -2.90
CA ALA A 33 10.79 -39.29 -4.36
C ALA A 33 10.41 -37.86 -4.79
N GLN A 34 9.55 -37.17 -4.02
CA GLN A 34 9.19 -35.76 -4.27
C GLN A 34 10.37 -34.82 -4.00
N GLU A 35 11.16 -35.09 -2.96
CA GLU A 35 12.38 -34.33 -2.66
C GLU A 35 13.42 -34.46 -3.78
N ALA A 36 13.62 -35.68 -4.31
CA ALA A 36 14.51 -35.92 -5.44
C ALA A 36 14.05 -35.17 -6.70
N ALA A 37 12.74 -35.18 -6.99
CA ALA A 37 12.15 -34.41 -8.10
C ALA A 37 12.32 -32.88 -7.90
N SER A 38 12.19 -32.37 -6.68
CA SER A 38 12.36 -30.93 -6.38
C SER A 38 13.78 -30.40 -6.57
N LYS A 39 14.79 -31.29 -6.55
CA LYS A 39 16.22 -30.96 -6.73
C LYS A 39 16.75 -31.22 -8.14
N ALA A 40 16.00 -31.92 -8.99
CA ALA A 40 16.43 -32.24 -10.35
C ALA A 40 16.33 -31.01 -11.28
N THR A 41 17.25 -30.90 -12.25
CA THR A 41 17.22 -29.85 -13.27
C THR A 41 16.02 -30.04 -14.20
N ARG A 42 15.40 -28.94 -14.64
CA ARG A 42 14.19 -28.91 -15.49
C ARG A 42 14.28 -29.68 -16.82
N ARG A 43 15.46 -30.18 -17.19
CA ARG A 43 15.68 -31.02 -18.38
C ARG A 43 15.51 -32.52 -18.10
N ASP A 44 15.49 -32.92 -16.83
CA ASP A 44 15.55 -34.32 -16.39
C ASP A 44 14.24 -34.80 -15.75
N LEU A 45 13.23 -33.93 -15.64
CA LEU A 45 11.94 -34.21 -15.01
C LEU A 45 10.92 -34.69 -16.05
N LYS A 46 10.24 -35.81 -15.77
CA LYS A 46 9.02 -36.20 -16.49
C LYS A 46 7.87 -35.28 -16.06
N GLU A 47 6.82 -35.11 -16.88
CA GLU A 47 5.64 -34.28 -16.52
C GLU A 47 5.01 -34.71 -15.17
N GLU A 48 5.06 -36.00 -14.87
CA GLU A 48 4.60 -36.56 -13.59
C GLU A 48 5.47 -36.10 -12.40
N ASP A 49 6.79 -35.96 -12.60
CA ASP A 49 7.75 -35.51 -11.60
C ASP A 49 7.72 -33.98 -11.40
N GLU A 50 7.36 -33.21 -12.43
CA GLU A 50 7.09 -31.77 -12.30
C GLU A 50 5.85 -31.52 -11.42
N SER A 51 4.81 -32.35 -11.50
CA SER A 51 3.63 -32.24 -10.61
C SER A 51 3.95 -32.56 -9.14
N GLN A 52 4.96 -33.41 -8.92
CA GLN A 52 5.40 -33.93 -7.63
C GLN A 52 6.40 -33.00 -6.92
N SER A 53 7.16 -32.19 -7.67
CA SER A 53 8.22 -31.28 -7.17
C SER A 53 7.71 -29.93 -6.59
N VAL A 54 6.42 -29.62 -6.70
CA VAL A 54 5.91 -28.23 -6.57
C VAL A 54 5.34 -27.88 -5.18
N PHE A 55 5.34 -28.83 -4.24
CA PHE A 55 4.48 -28.74 -3.04
C PHE A 55 4.97 -27.87 -1.88
N TYR A 56 6.27 -27.61 -1.76
CA TYR A 56 6.84 -26.78 -0.70
C TYR A 56 7.95 -25.89 -1.24
N ASN A 57 7.90 -24.60 -0.91
CA ASN A 57 8.93 -23.64 -1.26
C ASN A 57 9.43 -22.92 0.02
N PRO A 58 10.67 -23.17 0.49
CA PRO A 58 11.21 -22.54 1.69
C PRO A 58 11.37 -21.02 1.55
N ILE A 59 11.53 -20.51 0.33
CA ILE A 59 11.60 -19.05 0.07
C ILE A 59 10.33 -18.33 0.53
N GLN A 60 9.18 -19.02 0.55
CA GLN A 60 7.89 -18.48 0.96
C GLN A 60 7.69 -18.50 2.49
N GLN A 61 8.67 -18.92 3.30
CA GLN A 61 8.55 -18.90 4.77
C GLN A 61 8.27 -17.47 5.29
N PHE A 62 8.92 -16.45 4.72
CA PHE A 62 8.65 -15.06 5.06
C PHE A 62 7.20 -14.65 4.79
N ASN A 63 6.63 -15.10 3.65
CA ASN A 63 5.24 -14.84 3.30
C ASN A 63 4.30 -15.48 4.33
N ARG A 64 4.57 -16.73 4.70
CA ARG A 64 3.76 -17.49 5.66
C ARG A 64 3.86 -16.91 7.08
N ASP A 65 5.06 -16.57 7.55
CA ASP A 65 5.26 -15.87 8.84
C ASP A 65 4.50 -14.55 8.87
N LEU A 66 4.68 -13.71 7.84
CA LEU A 66 3.96 -12.44 7.71
C LEU A 66 2.44 -12.65 7.69
N SER A 67 1.95 -13.69 7.02
CA SER A 67 0.52 -13.99 6.94
C SER A 67 -0.05 -14.38 8.30
N VAL A 68 0.64 -15.22 9.07
CA VAL A 68 0.23 -15.56 10.43
C VAL A 68 0.15 -14.30 11.29
N LEU A 69 1.16 -13.43 11.26
CA LEU A 69 1.18 -12.23 12.09
C LEU A 69 0.14 -11.19 11.67
N ALA A 70 -0.05 -10.99 10.38
CA ALA A 70 -1.10 -10.11 9.86
C ALA A 70 -2.48 -10.62 10.29
N ILE A 71 -2.77 -11.91 10.09
CA ILE A 71 -4.04 -12.50 10.51
C ILE A 71 -4.22 -12.42 12.03
N ARG A 72 -3.16 -12.62 12.81
CA ARG A 72 -3.20 -12.45 14.27
C ARG A 72 -3.59 -11.02 14.66
N ALA A 73 -2.93 -10.01 14.09
CA ALA A 73 -3.21 -8.61 14.35
C ALA A 73 -4.68 -8.24 14.00
N TYR A 74 -5.18 -8.71 12.86
CA TYR A 74 -6.58 -8.57 12.48
C TYR A 74 -7.52 -9.32 13.45
N GLY A 75 -7.21 -10.57 13.76
CA GLY A 75 -8.01 -11.45 14.61
C GLY A 75 -8.21 -10.87 15.99
N GLU A 76 -7.14 -10.40 16.64
CA GLU A 76 -7.23 -9.73 17.94
C GLU A 76 -8.12 -8.48 17.89
N SER A 77 -7.98 -7.65 16.85
CA SER A 77 -8.83 -6.47 16.62
C SER A 77 -10.31 -6.85 16.39
N LEU A 78 -10.58 -7.93 15.66
CA LEU A 78 -11.92 -8.45 15.40
C LEU A 78 -12.57 -8.96 16.68
N LEU A 79 -11.84 -9.74 17.47
CA LEU A 79 -12.32 -10.29 18.74
C LEU A 79 -12.62 -9.19 19.74
N GLU A 80 -11.77 -8.16 19.82
CA GLU A 80 -12.04 -6.99 20.67
C GLU A 80 -13.28 -6.23 20.21
N SER A 81 -13.45 -6.04 18.90
CA SER A 81 -14.66 -5.44 18.34
C SER A 81 -15.93 -6.22 18.69
N LYS A 82 -15.87 -7.56 18.66
CA LYS A 82 -16.98 -8.45 19.07
C LYS A 82 -17.27 -8.30 20.57
N LYS A 83 -16.24 -8.29 21.43
CA LYS A 83 -16.37 -8.08 22.89
C LYS A 83 -17.03 -6.75 23.21
N GLN A 84 -16.60 -5.66 22.59
CA GLN A 84 -17.19 -4.34 22.80
C GLN A 84 -18.66 -4.27 22.34
N LYS A 85 -19.01 -4.87 21.20
CA LYS A 85 -20.41 -4.97 20.74
C LYS A 85 -21.27 -5.78 21.71
N LEU A 86 -20.73 -6.87 22.26
CA LEU A 86 -21.42 -7.68 23.27
C LEU A 86 -21.67 -6.89 24.56
N LYS A 87 -20.64 -6.22 25.10
CA LYS A 87 -20.75 -5.34 26.27
C LYS A 87 -21.80 -4.23 26.06
N LYS A 88 -21.84 -3.61 24.88
CA LYS A 88 -22.88 -2.60 24.52
C LYS A 88 -24.29 -3.21 24.44
N ARG A 89 -24.45 -4.42 23.91
CA ARG A 89 -25.76 -5.12 23.88
C ARG A 89 -26.24 -5.51 25.28
N VAL A 90 -25.33 -6.00 26.13
CA VAL A 90 -25.67 -6.39 27.51
C VAL A 90 -26.04 -5.17 28.35
N SER A 91 -25.25 -4.09 28.28
CA SER A 91 -25.57 -2.82 28.96
C SER A 91 -26.85 -2.17 28.42
N GLY A 92 -27.11 -2.22 27.11
CA GLY A 92 -28.37 -1.76 26.52
C GLY A 92 -29.58 -2.57 26.97
N LYS A 93 -29.46 -3.90 27.09
CA LYS A 93 -30.50 -4.77 27.66
C LYS A 93 -30.71 -4.53 29.16
N LYS A 94 -29.65 -4.26 29.93
CA LYS A 94 -29.73 -3.94 31.35
C LYS A 94 -30.46 -2.60 31.57
N ARG A 95 -30.08 -1.54 30.84
CA ARG A 95 -30.78 -0.25 30.85
C ARG A 95 -32.25 -0.36 30.45
N LYS A 96 -32.56 -1.20 29.44
CA LYS A 96 -33.95 -1.45 29.04
C LYS A 96 -34.74 -2.18 30.12
N ARG A 97 -34.15 -3.20 30.77
CA ARG A 97 -34.78 -3.87 31.92
C ARG A 97 -35.00 -2.93 33.09
N GLU A 98 -34.02 -2.08 33.44
CA GLU A 98 -34.14 -1.09 34.52
C GLU A 98 -35.25 -0.08 34.21
N ALA A 99 -35.34 0.43 32.97
CA ALA A 99 -36.43 1.30 32.53
C ALA A 99 -37.80 0.59 32.53
N ASP A 100 -37.88 -0.67 32.08
CA ASP A 100 -39.11 -1.47 32.13
C ASP A 100 -39.55 -1.76 33.59
N THR A 101 -38.59 -1.83 34.53
CA THR A 101 -38.86 -2.05 35.97
C THR A 101 -39.30 -0.75 36.64
N GLU A 102 -38.72 0.40 36.27
CA GLU A 102 -39.20 1.73 36.68
C GLU A 102 -40.60 2.02 36.13
N ASP A 103 -40.88 1.72 34.86
CA ASP A 103 -42.22 1.87 34.27
C ASP A 103 -43.26 0.93 34.93
N GLN A 104 -42.86 -0.28 35.34
CA GLN A 104 -43.73 -1.16 36.11
C GLN A 104 -43.95 -0.66 37.55
N ALA A 105 -42.93 -0.11 38.20
CA ALA A 105 -43.05 0.47 39.55
C ALA A 105 -43.94 1.73 39.55
N ILE A 106 -43.87 2.55 38.49
CA ILE A 106 -44.72 3.74 38.30
C ILE A 106 -46.17 3.32 38.03
N LYS A 107 -46.41 2.24 37.27
CA LYS A 107 -47.77 1.69 37.05
C LYS A 107 -48.37 1.07 38.31
N LEU A 108 -47.59 0.33 39.09
CA LEU A 108 -48.02 -0.25 40.37
C LEU A 108 -48.30 0.81 41.44
N ALA A 109 -47.64 1.97 41.38
CA ALA A 109 -47.92 3.11 42.25
C ALA A 109 -49.19 3.89 41.83
N ALA A 110 -49.63 3.77 40.58
CA ALA A 110 -50.82 4.45 40.05
C ALA A 110 -52.13 3.66 40.27
N GLU A 111 -52.07 2.34 40.53
CA GLU A 111 -53.25 1.46 40.67
C GLU A 111 -53.59 1.09 42.13
N GLY A 112 -53.09 1.85 43.10
CA GLY A 112 -53.45 1.70 44.52
C GLY A 112 -54.78 2.36 44.91
N ALA A 113 -55.91 1.91 44.35
CA ALA A 113 -57.26 2.06 44.95
C ALA A 113 -58.35 1.31 44.15
N ASN A 114 -58.53 0.00 44.38
CA ASN A 114 -59.82 -0.60 44.80
C ASN A 114 -59.68 -2.12 44.98
N GLU A 115 -60.15 -2.66 46.10
CA GLU A 115 -60.32 -4.10 46.30
C GLU A 115 -61.54 -4.61 45.52
N THR A 116 -61.52 -5.87 45.05
CA THR A 116 -62.47 -6.95 45.45
C THR A 116 -62.08 -8.29 44.80
N LYS A 117 -62.17 -9.37 45.59
CA LYS A 117 -61.96 -10.80 45.26
C LYS A 117 -62.82 -11.32 44.09
N THR A 118 -62.31 -12.28 43.29
CA THR A 118 -62.97 -13.58 43.00
C THR A 118 -61.98 -14.61 42.40
N GLU A 119 -62.23 -15.90 42.65
CA GLU A 119 -61.45 -17.07 42.28
C GLU A 119 -61.64 -17.57 40.83
N SER A 120 -60.66 -18.38 40.40
CA SER A 120 -60.71 -19.50 39.43
C SER A 120 -60.75 -19.21 37.92
N SER A 121 -59.72 -19.69 37.21
CA SER A 121 -59.85 -20.72 36.15
C SER A 121 -58.51 -20.97 35.45
N GLU A 122 -58.20 -22.25 35.24
CA GLU A 122 -57.12 -22.77 34.38
C GLU A 122 -57.20 -22.24 32.94
N GLN A 123 -56.06 -22.01 32.27
CA GLN A 123 -55.77 -22.56 30.94
C GLN A 123 -54.35 -22.22 30.44
N THR A 124 -53.57 -23.28 30.26
CA THR A 124 -52.68 -23.61 29.14
C THR A 124 -52.19 -22.48 28.21
N GLY A 125 -50.87 -22.28 28.17
CA GLY A 125 -50.19 -21.48 27.16
C GLY A 125 -48.72 -21.89 27.00
N ASN A 126 -48.49 -22.86 26.12
CA ASN A 126 -47.21 -23.48 25.79
C ASN A 126 -46.22 -22.45 25.19
N GLY A 127 -45.35 -21.88 26.02
CA GLY A 127 -44.23 -21.03 25.59
C GLY A 127 -42.91 -21.78 25.75
N LYS A 128 -42.40 -22.35 24.65
CA LYS A 128 -41.03 -22.89 24.54
C LYS A 128 -40.04 -21.87 25.11
N LYS A 129 -39.51 -22.15 26.30
CA LYS A 129 -38.24 -21.59 26.77
C LYS A 129 -37.17 -22.17 25.87
N GLU A 130 -36.82 -21.46 24.79
CA GLU A 130 -35.52 -21.62 24.17
C GLU A 130 -34.49 -21.23 25.24
N ALA A 131 -33.96 -22.26 25.90
CA ALA A 131 -32.77 -22.16 26.71
C ALA A 131 -31.66 -21.61 25.81
N ALA A 132 -31.34 -20.33 25.98
CA ALA A 132 -30.11 -19.77 25.48
C ALA A 132 -28.97 -20.57 26.11
N SER A 133 -28.40 -21.52 25.36
CA SER A 133 -27.18 -22.19 25.73
C SER A 133 -26.11 -21.12 25.86
N ASP A 134 -25.74 -20.83 27.09
CA ASP A 134 -24.60 -19.99 27.46
C ASP A 134 -23.33 -20.78 27.08
N SER A 135 -22.98 -20.80 25.80
CA SER A 135 -21.74 -21.41 25.36
C SER A 135 -20.61 -20.45 25.69
N THR A 136 -19.84 -20.83 26.69
CA THR A 136 -18.50 -20.34 27.07
C THR A 136 -17.45 -20.60 25.97
N ALA A 137 -17.84 -20.52 24.70
CA ALA A 137 -16.95 -20.74 23.58
C ALA A 137 -15.94 -19.59 23.48
N GLU A 138 -14.65 -19.93 23.47
CA GLU A 138 -13.60 -18.92 23.32
C GLU A 138 -13.81 -18.11 22.04
N PRO A 139 -13.63 -16.77 22.09
CA PRO A 139 -13.79 -15.92 20.93
C PRO A 139 -12.84 -16.34 19.80
N SER A 140 -13.40 -16.68 18.65
CA SER A 140 -12.65 -17.25 17.52
C SER A 140 -13.17 -16.75 16.17
N TYR A 141 -12.44 -17.10 15.10
CA TYR A 141 -12.75 -16.72 13.71
C TYR A 141 -12.45 -17.84 12.71
N THR A 142 -13.04 -17.77 11.52
CA THR A 142 -12.90 -18.76 10.46
C THR A 142 -11.99 -18.30 9.33
N ILE A 143 -11.18 -19.22 8.80
CA ILE A 143 -10.24 -18.96 7.71
C ILE A 143 -10.50 -19.90 6.53
N LEU A 144 -10.39 -19.38 5.31
CA LEU A 144 -10.24 -20.17 4.09
C LEU A 144 -8.81 -20.01 3.55
N ASP A 145 -8.09 -21.12 3.48
CA ASP A 145 -6.89 -21.28 2.66
C ASP A 145 -7.33 -21.84 1.31
N ALA A 146 -7.44 -20.97 0.30
CA ALA A 146 -8.18 -21.27 -0.93
C ALA A 146 -7.41 -22.18 -1.91
N LEU A 147 -6.08 -22.14 -1.88
CA LEU A 147 -5.17 -22.92 -2.72
C LEU A 147 -4.05 -23.50 -1.84
N SER A 148 -4.38 -24.56 -1.12
CA SER A 148 -3.67 -24.96 0.10
C SER A 148 -2.49 -25.92 -0.14
N ALA A 149 -2.42 -26.58 -1.30
CA ALA A 149 -1.39 -27.54 -1.67
C ALA A 149 -1.16 -28.61 -0.57
N THR A 150 -0.01 -28.58 0.12
CA THR A 150 0.33 -29.50 1.23
C THR A 150 -0.48 -29.27 2.50
N GLY A 151 -1.23 -28.17 2.59
CA GLY A 151 -1.88 -27.73 3.82
C GLY A 151 -1.02 -26.86 4.72
N LEU A 152 0.22 -26.52 4.35
CA LEU A 152 1.16 -25.87 5.26
C LEU A 152 0.61 -24.56 5.87
N ARG A 153 0.00 -23.69 5.05
CA ARG A 153 -0.64 -22.46 5.56
C ARG A 153 -1.77 -22.79 6.52
N ALA A 154 -2.67 -23.69 6.15
CA ALA A 154 -3.76 -24.13 7.00
C ALA A 154 -3.30 -24.75 8.35
N LEU A 155 -2.23 -25.55 8.34
CA LEU A 155 -1.61 -26.13 9.53
C LEU A 155 -1.07 -25.05 10.46
N ARG A 156 -0.34 -24.07 9.90
CA ARG A 156 0.17 -22.93 10.67
C ARG A 156 -0.97 -22.07 11.22
N TYR A 157 -2.00 -21.79 10.43
CA TYR A 157 -3.16 -21.05 10.90
C TYR A 157 -3.91 -21.76 12.03
N ALA A 158 -4.08 -23.08 11.95
CA ALA A 158 -4.75 -23.83 13.00
C ALA A 158 -3.90 -23.97 14.29
N SER A 159 -2.58 -24.03 14.19
CA SER A 159 -1.67 -24.25 15.33
C SER A 159 -1.17 -22.94 15.99
N GLU A 160 -1.15 -21.84 15.26
CA GLU A 160 -0.57 -20.56 15.71
C GLU A 160 -1.63 -19.49 16.00
N LEU A 161 -2.91 -19.69 15.62
CA LEU A 161 -3.99 -18.70 15.76
C LEU A 161 -5.22 -19.23 16.52
N PRO A 162 -6.00 -18.34 17.17
CA PRO A 162 -7.27 -18.70 17.84
C PRO A 162 -8.43 -18.84 16.83
N VAL A 163 -8.29 -19.76 15.89
CA VAL A 163 -9.29 -20.05 14.84
C VAL A 163 -10.27 -21.13 15.28
N SER A 164 -11.56 -20.96 14.99
CA SER A 164 -12.55 -22.02 15.23
C SER A 164 -12.47 -23.12 14.17
N LYS A 165 -12.09 -22.73 12.94
CA LYS A 165 -12.06 -23.61 11.79
C LYS A 165 -11.22 -23.00 10.68
N VAL A 166 -10.38 -23.83 10.05
CA VAL A 166 -9.71 -23.52 8.79
C VAL A 166 -10.25 -24.47 7.73
N VAL A 167 -10.73 -23.94 6.61
CA VAL A 167 -11.01 -24.75 5.42
C VAL A 167 -9.80 -24.66 4.51
N ALA A 168 -9.22 -25.81 4.20
CA ALA A 168 -8.08 -25.95 3.32
C ALA A 168 -8.56 -26.55 2.00
N ASN A 169 -8.59 -25.74 0.94
CA ASN A 169 -9.10 -26.13 -0.36
C ASN A 169 -7.96 -26.36 -1.36
N ASP A 170 -8.06 -27.41 -2.16
CA ASP A 170 -7.20 -27.59 -3.33
C ASP A 170 -7.96 -28.31 -4.46
N LEU A 171 -7.58 -28.02 -5.71
CA LEU A 171 -8.16 -28.66 -6.89
C LEU A 171 -7.59 -30.07 -7.10
N SER A 172 -6.35 -30.32 -6.66
CA SER A 172 -5.65 -31.57 -6.89
C SER A 172 -5.99 -32.63 -5.84
N ALA A 173 -6.43 -33.81 -6.28
CA ALA A 173 -6.66 -34.95 -5.40
C ALA A 173 -5.38 -35.43 -4.70
N SER A 174 -4.21 -35.33 -5.36
CA SER A 174 -2.92 -35.68 -4.75
C SER A 174 -2.54 -34.70 -3.64
N ALA A 175 -2.77 -33.40 -3.87
CA ALA A 175 -2.60 -32.36 -2.85
C ALA A 175 -3.46 -32.64 -1.62
N ILE A 176 -4.74 -32.95 -1.82
CA ILE A 176 -5.67 -33.28 -0.72
C ILE A 176 -5.24 -34.55 0.03
N LYS A 177 -4.70 -35.56 -0.66
CA LYS A 177 -4.17 -36.76 0.00
C LYS A 177 -2.99 -36.40 0.91
N SER A 178 -2.01 -35.65 0.39
CA SER A 178 -0.86 -35.16 1.17
C SER A 178 -1.31 -34.29 2.36
N MET A 179 -2.23 -33.37 2.12
CA MET A 179 -2.79 -32.48 3.13
C MET A 179 -3.48 -33.24 4.26
N LYS A 180 -4.30 -34.26 3.96
CA LYS A 180 -4.93 -35.11 4.98
C LYS A 180 -3.90 -35.82 5.86
N THR A 181 -2.85 -36.36 5.23
CA THR A 181 -1.73 -36.99 5.94
C THR A 181 -1.03 -35.99 6.87
N ASN A 182 -0.75 -34.77 6.40
CA ASN A 182 -0.13 -33.72 7.22
C ASN A 182 -1.04 -33.26 8.36
N ILE A 183 -2.35 -33.07 8.12
CA ILE A 183 -3.33 -32.69 9.16
C ILE A 183 -3.34 -33.73 10.28
N GLU A 184 -3.33 -35.01 9.93
CA GLU A 184 -3.30 -36.10 10.91
C GLU A 184 -1.99 -36.16 11.68
N TYR A 185 -0.86 -36.02 10.99
CA TYR A 185 0.45 -35.99 11.64
C TYR A 185 0.58 -34.87 12.69
N ASN A 186 -0.03 -33.70 12.42
CA ASN A 186 -0.07 -32.57 13.35
C ASN A 186 -1.21 -32.65 14.37
N LYS A 187 -2.10 -33.66 14.28
CA LYS A 187 -3.28 -33.82 15.15
C LYS A 187 -4.25 -32.64 15.10
N LEU A 188 -4.55 -32.13 13.91
CA LEU A 188 -5.39 -30.94 13.68
C LEU A 188 -6.71 -31.25 12.94
N GLN A 189 -7.18 -32.49 12.96
CA GLN A 189 -8.38 -32.96 12.24
C GLN A 189 -9.67 -32.25 12.69
N ASP A 190 -9.73 -31.81 13.94
CA ASP A 190 -10.86 -31.10 14.55
C ASP A 190 -10.91 -29.62 14.13
N ARG A 191 -9.78 -29.04 13.74
CA ARG A 191 -9.66 -27.61 13.39
C ARG A 191 -9.57 -27.36 11.89
N ILE A 192 -9.08 -28.32 11.11
CA ILE A 192 -8.86 -28.18 9.66
C ILE A 192 -9.82 -29.08 8.89
N GLN A 193 -10.62 -28.48 8.00
CA GLN A 193 -11.43 -29.20 7.04
C GLN A 193 -10.79 -29.18 5.65
N PRO A 194 -10.20 -30.29 5.17
CA PRO A 194 -9.72 -30.39 3.81
C PRO A 194 -10.90 -30.50 2.82
N ARG A 195 -10.79 -29.83 1.67
CA ARG A 195 -11.80 -29.82 0.60
C ARG A 195 -11.15 -30.00 -0.76
N LEU A 196 -11.62 -30.99 -1.51
CA LEU A 196 -11.30 -31.15 -2.93
C LEU A 196 -12.27 -30.31 -3.78
N GLY A 197 -11.76 -29.36 -4.56
CA GLY A 197 -12.58 -28.61 -5.52
C GLY A 197 -11.97 -27.31 -6.02
N ASP A 198 -12.60 -26.73 -7.04
CA ASP A 198 -12.26 -25.40 -7.56
C ASP A 198 -12.59 -24.32 -6.52
N ALA A 199 -11.58 -23.52 -6.16
CA ALA A 199 -11.71 -22.48 -5.15
C ALA A 199 -12.77 -21.43 -5.49
N ARG A 200 -12.95 -21.08 -6.77
CA ARG A 200 -13.94 -20.10 -7.23
C ARG A 200 -15.34 -20.68 -7.05
N ALA A 201 -15.57 -21.90 -7.53
CA ALA A 201 -16.84 -22.58 -7.38
C ALA A 201 -17.23 -22.72 -5.90
N TYR A 202 -16.25 -23.05 -5.04
CA TYR A 202 -16.49 -23.12 -3.62
C TYR A 202 -16.89 -21.77 -3.02
N MET A 203 -16.14 -20.70 -3.30
CA MET A 203 -16.42 -19.37 -2.76
C MET A 203 -17.74 -18.78 -3.27
N TYR A 204 -18.09 -18.97 -4.55
CA TYR A 204 -19.40 -18.55 -5.09
C TYR A 204 -20.56 -19.36 -4.50
N GLY A 205 -20.33 -20.62 -4.14
CA GLY A 205 -21.35 -21.49 -3.54
C GLY A 205 -21.63 -21.21 -2.06
N LEU A 206 -20.91 -20.28 -1.42
CA LEU A 206 -21.10 -19.97 0.00
C LEU A 206 -22.37 -19.16 0.24
N ASN A 207 -23.19 -19.61 1.19
CA ASN A 207 -24.26 -18.77 1.73
C ASN A 207 -23.73 -17.77 2.79
N ALA A 208 -24.57 -16.85 3.24
CA ALA A 208 -24.18 -15.79 4.17
C ALA A 208 -23.60 -16.29 5.50
N LEU A 209 -24.02 -17.47 5.99
CA LEU A 209 -23.54 -18.07 7.23
C LEU A 209 -22.19 -18.78 7.05
N GLN A 210 -21.91 -19.24 5.83
CA GLN A 210 -20.72 -20.00 5.47
C GLN A 210 -19.53 -19.13 5.04
N LYS A 211 -19.73 -17.82 4.88
CA LYS A 211 -18.65 -16.87 4.57
C LYS A 211 -17.54 -16.88 5.63
N PHE A 212 -16.34 -16.47 5.24
CA PHE A 212 -15.15 -16.50 6.10
C PHE A 212 -14.79 -15.14 6.69
N ASP A 213 -14.23 -15.13 7.91
CA ASP A 213 -13.66 -13.92 8.49
C ASP A 213 -12.32 -13.55 7.82
N VAL A 214 -11.60 -14.56 7.31
CA VAL A 214 -10.34 -14.41 6.57
C VAL A 214 -10.34 -15.32 5.34
N ILE A 215 -9.92 -14.80 4.19
CA ILE A 215 -9.63 -15.59 2.98
C ILE A 215 -8.20 -15.32 2.54
N ASP A 216 -7.43 -16.36 2.32
CA ASP A 216 -6.07 -16.28 1.78
C ASP A 216 -6.02 -16.85 0.35
N LEU A 217 -5.65 -16.00 -0.60
CA LEU A 217 -5.39 -16.35 -2.00
C LEU A 217 -3.89 -16.38 -2.25
N ASP A 218 -3.32 -17.57 -2.43
CA ASP A 218 -1.89 -17.77 -2.72
C ASP A 218 -1.66 -18.68 -3.94
N PRO A 219 -2.14 -18.29 -5.14
CA PRO A 219 -1.95 -19.09 -6.34
C PRO A 219 -0.54 -18.99 -6.92
N TYR A 220 -0.16 -19.95 -7.76
CA TYR A 220 0.96 -19.78 -8.68
C TYR A 220 0.59 -18.76 -9.77
N GLY A 221 1.37 -17.68 -9.86
CA GLY A 221 1.12 -16.61 -10.83
C GLY A 221 0.18 -15.54 -10.27
N THR A 222 -1.01 -15.41 -10.86
CA THR A 222 -1.93 -14.30 -10.58
C THR A 222 -3.12 -14.74 -9.72
N ALA A 223 -3.56 -13.87 -8.81
CA ALA A 223 -4.80 -14.05 -8.06
C ALA A 223 -6.05 -13.53 -8.78
N SER A 224 -5.89 -12.83 -9.91
CA SER A 224 -7.00 -12.17 -10.64
C SER A 224 -8.24 -13.07 -10.85
N PRO A 225 -8.12 -14.34 -11.29
CA PRO A 225 -9.28 -15.22 -11.49
C PRO A 225 -10.10 -15.54 -10.23
N PHE A 226 -9.51 -15.34 -9.04
CA PHE A 226 -10.11 -15.69 -7.75
C PHE A 226 -10.64 -14.46 -7.00
N ILE A 227 -10.28 -13.24 -7.43
CA ILE A 227 -10.60 -11.99 -6.73
C ILE A 227 -12.11 -11.83 -6.50
N ASP A 228 -12.91 -11.99 -7.56
CA ASP A 228 -14.35 -11.74 -7.50
C ASP A 228 -15.04 -12.72 -6.53
N ALA A 229 -14.73 -14.01 -6.68
CA ALA A 229 -15.24 -15.06 -5.82
C ALA A 229 -14.86 -14.83 -4.34
N ALA A 230 -13.61 -14.43 -4.06
CA ALA A 230 -13.16 -14.14 -2.70
C ALA A 230 -13.86 -12.93 -2.08
N ILE A 231 -14.07 -11.87 -2.86
CA ILE A 231 -14.84 -10.69 -2.44
C ILE A 231 -16.29 -11.06 -2.09
N GLN A 232 -16.87 -12.04 -2.79
CA GLN A 232 -18.20 -12.52 -2.46
C GLN A 232 -18.21 -13.50 -1.27
N GLY A 233 -17.17 -14.30 -1.10
CA GLY A 233 -17.03 -15.31 -0.04
C GLY A 233 -16.63 -14.76 1.33
N ILE A 234 -16.17 -13.50 1.39
CA ILE A 234 -15.70 -12.87 2.63
C ILE A 234 -16.83 -12.21 3.44
N ARG A 235 -16.75 -12.25 4.77
CA ARG A 235 -17.67 -11.55 5.67
C ARG A 235 -17.46 -10.04 5.67
N ASP A 236 -18.48 -9.31 6.10
CA ASP A 236 -18.37 -7.87 6.33
C ASP A 236 -17.35 -7.56 7.42
N GLY A 237 -16.39 -6.70 7.10
CA GLY A 237 -15.22 -6.41 7.92
C GLY A 237 -14.12 -7.47 7.86
N GLY A 238 -14.24 -8.47 6.98
CA GLY A 238 -13.29 -9.56 6.81
C GLY A 238 -11.93 -9.14 6.25
N LEU A 239 -10.91 -9.96 6.49
CA LEU A 239 -9.55 -9.79 5.95
C LEU A 239 -9.33 -10.66 4.70
N LEU A 240 -9.03 -10.04 3.57
CA LEU A 240 -8.63 -10.72 2.35
C LEU A 240 -7.10 -10.58 2.18
N CYS A 241 -6.41 -11.71 2.15
CA CYS A 241 -4.98 -11.79 1.90
C CYS A 241 -4.77 -12.27 0.45
N VAL A 242 -3.94 -11.57 -0.32
CA VAL A 242 -3.73 -11.87 -1.74
C VAL A 242 -2.25 -11.85 -2.08
N THR A 243 -1.76 -12.94 -2.67
CA THR A 243 -0.43 -13.04 -3.28
C THR A 243 -0.54 -13.05 -4.81
N CYS A 244 0.33 -12.31 -5.47
CA CYS A 244 0.55 -12.41 -6.92
C CYS A 244 2.06 -12.58 -7.20
N THR A 245 2.47 -13.71 -7.78
CA THR A 245 3.88 -14.02 -8.11
C THR A 245 4.24 -13.72 -9.58
N ASP A 246 3.31 -13.20 -10.38
CA ASP A 246 3.49 -12.82 -11.78
C ASP A 246 4.08 -11.41 -11.95
N ALA A 247 5.18 -11.10 -11.23
CA ALA A 247 5.81 -9.77 -11.26
C ALA A 247 6.23 -9.30 -12.65
N GLY A 248 6.52 -10.22 -13.58
CA GLY A 248 6.75 -9.90 -14.99
C GLY A 248 5.54 -9.25 -15.70
N VAL A 249 4.34 -9.35 -15.13
CA VAL A 249 3.10 -8.73 -15.63
C VAL A 249 2.79 -7.45 -14.86
N TRP A 250 2.70 -7.50 -13.52
CA TRP A 250 2.27 -6.34 -12.73
C TRP A 250 3.39 -5.30 -12.47
N ALA A 251 4.67 -5.71 -12.47
CA ALA A 251 5.82 -4.85 -12.17
C ALA A 251 6.68 -4.51 -13.40
N SER A 252 6.21 -4.80 -14.61
CA SER A 252 6.96 -4.65 -15.85
C SER A 252 6.04 -4.27 -17.00
N THR A 253 6.59 -3.61 -18.01
CA THR A 253 5.88 -3.24 -19.24
C THR A 253 6.10 -4.24 -20.38
N GLY A 254 6.57 -5.46 -20.06
CA GLY A 254 6.78 -6.51 -21.06
C GLY A 254 5.48 -7.11 -21.62
N TYR A 255 4.39 -7.05 -20.84
CA TYR A 255 3.08 -7.63 -21.19
C TYR A 255 1.92 -6.70 -20.81
N PRO A 256 1.84 -5.47 -21.37
CA PRO A 256 0.82 -4.49 -21.00
C PRO A 256 -0.61 -4.98 -21.26
N GLU A 257 -0.84 -5.73 -22.34
CA GLU A 257 -2.13 -6.36 -22.66
C GLU A 257 -2.53 -7.41 -21.62
N LYS A 258 -1.57 -8.18 -21.12
CA LYS A 258 -1.79 -9.16 -20.06
C LYS A 258 -2.06 -8.46 -18.72
N ALA A 259 -1.32 -7.39 -18.41
CA ALA A 259 -1.57 -6.59 -17.21
C ALA A 259 -2.99 -6.01 -17.23
N PHE A 260 -3.43 -5.48 -18.37
CA PHE A 260 -4.78 -4.93 -18.53
C PHE A 260 -5.87 -5.99 -18.35
N SER A 261 -5.73 -7.15 -18.99
CA SER A 261 -6.72 -8.24 -18.87
C SER A 261 -6.83 -8.82 -17.45
N LEU A 262 -5.73 -8.89 -16.70
CA LEU A 262 -5.72 -9.44 -15.34
C LEU A 262 -6.10 -8.40 -14.27
N TYR A 263 -5.65 -7.14 -14.41
CA TYR A 263 -5.74 -6.14 -13.34
C TYR A 263 -6.61 -4.93 -13.70
N GLY A 264 -7.12 -4.83 -14.93
CA GLY A 264 -7.96 -3.72 -15.38
C GLY A 264 -7.21 -2.42 -15.63
N GLY A 265 -5.87 -2.46 -15.70
CA GLY A 265 -5.01 -1.32 -15.98
C GLY A 265 -3.63 -1.74 -16.49
N VAL A 266 -2.89 -0.80 -17.06
CA VAL A 266 -1.54 -1.04 -17.61
C VAL A 266 -0.46 -0.62 -16.60
N SER A 267 0.64 -1.37 -16.61
CA SER A 267 1.79 -1.16 -15.72
C SER A 267 2.55 0.13 -16.04
N ILE A 268 3.31 0.60 -15.05
CA ILE A 268 4.15 1.78 -15.17
C ILE A 268 5.62 1.38 -15.38
N LYS A 269 6.30 2.08 -16.29
CA LYS A 269 7.72 1.84 -16.61
C LYS A 269 8.63 2.66 -15.71
N GLY A 270 9.68 2.03 -15.18
CA GLY A 270 10.70 2.71 -14.39
C GLY A 270 10.98 1.99 -13.07
N SER A 271 11.81 2.60 -12.23
CA SER A 271 12.22 2.01 -10.94
C SER A 271 11.05 1.83 -9.97
N HIS A 272 10.02 2.66 -10.08
CA HIS A 272 8.78 2.61 -9.27
C HIS A 272 7.74 1.60 -9.76
N SER A 273 8.04 0.77 -10.77
CA SER A 273 7.09 -0.19 -11.34
C SER A 273 6.51 -1.16 -10.31
N HIS A 274 7.31 -1.54 -9.30
CA HIS A 274 6.87 -2.42 -8.23
C HIS A 274 5.73 -1.81 -7.40
N GLU A 275 5.81 -0.52 -7.07
CA GLU A 275 4.71 0.17 -6.38
C GLU A 275 3.51 0.36 -7.32
N GLY A 276 3.76 0.74 -8.58
CA GLY A 276 2.69 0.85 -9.59
C GLY A 276 1.89 -0.43 -9.75
N GLY A 277 2.54 -1.59 -9.70
CA GLY A 277 1.85 -2.88 -9.75
C GLY A 277 1.09 -3.24 -8.48
N LEU A 278 1.58 -2.88 -7.28
CA LEU A 278 0.76 -2.97 -6.06
C LEU A 278 -0.52 -2.15 -6.19
N ARG A 279 -0.41 -0.93 -6.75
CA ARG A 279 -1.56 -0.05 -7.00
C ARG A 279 -2.51 -0.61 -8.05
N LEU A 280 -2.01 -1.34 -9.07
CA LEU A 280 -2.86 -2.06 -10.02
C LEU A 280 -3.65 -3.18 -9.35
N ILE A 281 -2.99 -4.00 -8.52
CA ILE A 281 -3.65 -5.10 -7.80
C ILE A 281 -4.73 -4.55 -6.87
N LEU A 282 -4.43 -3.50 -6.09
CA LEU A 282 -5.41 -2.85 -5.22
C LEU A 282 -6.58 -2.25 -6.00
N ASN A 283 -6.34 -1.63 -7.16
CA ASN A 283 -7.42 -1.10 -7.99
C ASN A 283 -8.32 -2.22 -8.55
N SER A 284 -7.73 -3.36 -8.95
CA SER A 284 -8.50 -4.54 -9.38
C SER A 284 -9.42 -5.05 -8.27
N LEU A 285 -8.89 -5.17 -7.04
CA LEU A 285 -9.68 -5.53 -5.84
C LEU A 285 -10.79 -4.51 -5.58
N ALA A 286 -10.49 -3.21 -5.62
CA ALA A 286 -11.45 -2.14 -5.39
C ALA A 286 -12.57 -2.14 -6.42
N MET A 287 -12.23 -2.32 -7.70
CA MET A 287 -13.19 -2.37 -8.80
C MET A 287 -14.08 -3.61 -8.75
N SER A 288 -13.53 -4.77 -8.40
CA SER A 288 -14.35 -5.98 -8.21
C SER A 288 -15.29 -5.83 -7.01
N ALA A 289 -14.83 -5.26 -5.89
CA ALA A 289 -15.66 -5.01 -4.71
C ALA A 289 -16.80 -4.01 -4.99
N ALA A 290 -16.48 -2.91 -5.68
CA ALA A 290 -17.42 -1.83 -5.95
C ALA A 290 -18.68 -2.29 -6.71
N LYS A 291 -18.54 -3.26 -7.62
CA LYS A 291 -19.66 -3.86 -8.38
C LYS A 291 -20.76 -4.43 -7.50
N TYR A 292 -20.43 -4.83 -6.26
CA TYR A 292 -21.36 -5.48 -5.33
C TYR A 292 -21.72 -4.63 -4.11
N GLY A 293 -21.46 -3.32 -4.16
CA GLY A 293 -21.68 -2.43 -3.01
C GLY A 293 -20.70 -2.68 -1.85
N LEU A 294 -19.53 -3.26 -2.15
CA LEU A 294 -18.46 -3.52 -1.22
C LEU A 294 -17.31 -2.54 -1.45
N SER A 295 -16.65 -2.10 -0.38
CA SER A 295 -15.45 -1.26 -0.42
C SER A 295 -14.28 -1.99 0.20
N ILE A 296 -13.08 -1.78 -0.35
CA ILE A 296 -11.84 -2.25 0.27
C ILE A 296 -11.16 -1.14 1.07
N GLU A 297 -10.39 -1.54 2.07
CA GLU A 297 -9.42 -0.70 2.77
C GLU A 297 -8.07 -1.44 2.79
N PRO A 298 -7.04 -0.93 2.09
CA PRO A 298 -5.71 -1.48 2.17
C PRO A 298 -5.15 -1.35 3.60
N LEU A 299 -4.72 -2.48 4.18
CA LEU A 299 -4.08 -2.52 5.49
C LEU A 299 -2.56 -2.60 5.36
N LEU A 300 -2.07 -3.40 4.42
CA LEU A 300 -0.64 -3.61 4.15
C LEU A 300 -0.46 -4.13 2.72
N SER A 301 0.47 -3.57 1.95
CA SER A 301 0.65 -3.89 0.53
C SER A 301 2.13 -3.94 0.16
N LEU A 302 2.73 -5.13 0.10
CA LEU A 302 4.18 -5.28 0.00
C LEU A 302 4.61 -5.87 -1.34
N SER A 303 5.64 -5.27 -1.95
CA SER A 303 6.41 -5.90 -3.02
C SER A 303 7.63 -6.59 -2.42
N ILE A 304 7.65 -7.92 -2.45
CA ILE A 304 8.62 -8.75 -1.75
C ILE A 304 9.32 -9.64 -2.77
N ASP A 305 10.60 -9.37 -3.02
CA ASP A 305 11.45 -10.08 -3.99
C ASP A 305 10.80 -10.16 -5.39
N PHE A 306 10.02 -11.22 -5.64
CA PHE A 306 9.38 -11.55 -6.91
C PHE A 306 7.84 -11.67 -6.82
N TYR A 307 7.23 -11.34 -5.68
CA TYR A 307 5.78 -11.39 -5.51
C TYR A 307 5.22 -10.14 -4.81
N ALA A 308 3.95 -9.85 -5.07
CA ALA A 308 3.16 -8.88 -4.35
C ALA A 308 2.36 -9.60 -3.27
N ARG A 309 2.26 -9.01 -2.07
CA ARG A 309 1.40 -9.50 -0.97
C ARG A 309 0.57 -8.34 -0.44
N VAL A 310 -0.74 -8.40 -0.60
CA VAL A 310 -1.67 -7.36 -0.14
C VAL A 310 -2.67 -7.93 0.86
N PHE A 311 -2.95 -7.14 1.90
CA PHE A 311 -3.92 -7.41 2.95
C PHE A 311 -4.95 -6.29 2.91
N VAL A 312 -6.20 -6.63 2.56
CA VAL A 312 -7.28 -5.65 2.45
C VAL A 312 -8.43 -6.05 3.36
N ARG A 313 -9.01 -5.06 4.04
CA ARG A 313 -10.25 -5.23 4.80
C ARG A 313 -11.43 -4.92 3.89
N VAL A 314 -12.44 -5.79 3.86
CA VAL A 314 -13.59 -5.66 2.94
C VAL A 314 -14.85 -5.33 3.73
N TYR A 315 -15.55 -4.28 3.33
CA TYR A 315 -16.77 -3.81 3.99
C TYR A 315 -17.96 -3.75 3.04
N ARG A 316 -19.14 -4.11 3.53
CA ARG A 316 -20.41 -3.87 2.88
C ARG A 316 -20.89 -2.46 3.21
N SER A 317 -20.56 -1.51 2.34
CA SER A 317 -21.03 -0.13 2.48
C SER A 317 -21.12 0.56 1.13
N PRO A 318 -22.34 0.67 0.55
CA PRO A 318 -22.57 1.45 -0.66
C PRO A 318 -22.13 2.91 -0.54
N ALA A 319 -22.13 3.47 0.67
CA ALA A 319 -21.61 4.82 0.94
C ALA A 319 -20.09 4.90 0.71
N LEU A 320 -19.33 3.89 1.15
CA LEU A 320 -17.88 3.84 0.95
C LEU A 320 -17.48 3.56 -0.50
N VAL A 321 -18.32 2.85 -1.27
CA VAL A 321 -18.08 2.62 -2.71
C VAL A 321 -17.97 3.92 -3.50
N LYS A 322 -18.63 5.00 -3.06
CA LYS A 322 -18.60 6.30 -3.75
C LYS A 322 -17.19 6.92 -3.79
N PHE A 323 -16.28 6.50 -2.92
CA PHE A 323 -14.91 6.98 -2.89
C PHE A 323 -13.99 6.26 -3.88
N THR A 324 -14.38 5.07 -4.38
CA THR A 324 -13.52 4.24 -5.25
C THR A 324 -13.00 5.01 -6.46
N ALA A 325 -13.88 5.68 -7.21
CA ALA A 325 -13.46 6.47 -8.38
C ALA A 325 -12.54 7.65 -8.01
N GLY A 326 -12.74 8.23 -6.82
CA GLY A 326 -11.88 9.29 -6.29
C GLY A 326 -10.50 8.78 -5.86
N ASN A 327 -10.37 7.48 -5.60
CA ASN A 327 -9.12 6.79 -5.25
C ASN A 327 -8.54 6.01 -6.43
N THR A 328 -9.00 6.26 -7.65
CA THR A 328 -8.41 5.73 -8.88
C THR A 328 -7.69 6.84 -9.64
N MET A 329 -6.48 6.55 -10.10
CA MET A 329 -5.63 7.50 -10.83
C MET A 329 -5.01 6.89 -12.09
N LEU A 330 -4.75 7.75 -13.06
CA LEU A 330 -3.82 7.53 -14.17
C LEU A 330 -2.50 8.24 -13.88
N VAL A 331 -1.44 7.80 -14.55
CA VAL A 331 -0.11 8.41 -14.43
C VAL A 331 0.43 8.75 -15.80
N TYR A 332 0.79 10.02 -16.00
CA TYR A 332 1.61 10.47 -17.12
C TYR A 332 3.07 10.26 -16.74
N ASN A 333 3.78 9.42 -17.48
CA ASN A 333 5.14 9.00 -17.14
C ASN A 333 6.12 9.31 -18.28
N CYS A 334 7.24 9.96 -17.96
CA CYS A 334 8.30 10.32 -18.90
C CYS A 334 9.38 9.23 -18.95
N ASP A 335 8.98 8.01 -19.29
CA ASP A 335 9.82 6.81 -19.29
C ASP A 335 10.88 6.75 -20.40
N SER A 336 10.64 7.40 -21.54
CA SER A 336 11.63 7.55 -22.62
C SER A 336 12.54 8.76 -22.42
N GLY A 337 12.25 9.59 -21.42
CA GLY A 337 12.97 10.82 -21.13
C GLY A 337 13.65 10.77 -19.77
N CYS A 338 13.25 11.68 -18.89
CA CYS A 338 13.89 11.90 -17.60
C CYS A 338 13.38 11.02 -16.45
N GLY A 339 12.28 10.28 -16.65
CA GLY A 339 11.65 9.45 -15.62
C GLY A 339 10.68 10.18 -14.70
N ALA A 340 10.42 11.47 -14.95
CA ALA A 340 9.43 12.24 -14.21
C ALA A 340 7.99 11.78 -14.49
N TRP A 341 7.09 11.99 -13.53
CA TRP A 341 5.68 11.61 -13.66
C TRP A 341 4.73 12.67 -13.11
N SER A 342 3.47 12.59 -13.54
CA SER A 342 2.34 13.40 -13.04
C SER A 342 1.10 12.53 -12.88
N ILE A 343 0.25 12.85 -11.91
CA ILE A 343 -0.90 12.04 -11.54
C ILE A 343 -2.19 12.71 -12.01
N GLN A 344 -3.06 11.92 -12.65
CA GLN A 344 -4.40 12.33 -13.02
C GLN A 344 -5.44 11.52 -12.24
N PRO A 345 -6.13 12.10 -11.25
CA PRO A 345 -7.30 11.47 -10.64
C PRO A 345 -8.39 11.24 -11.69
N LEU A 346 -9.16 10.15 -11.56
CA LEU A 346 -10.34 9.92 -12.42
C LEU A 346 -11.58 10.69 -11.95
N ALA A 347 -11.78 10.81 -10.64
CA ALA A 347 -12.84 11.60 -10.04
C ALA A 347 -12.32 12.52 -8.93
N ALA A 348 -13.11 13.53 -8.58
CA ALA A 348 -12.86 14.44 -7.49
C ALA A 348 -13.82 14.15 -6.32
N THR A 349 -13.26 13.94 -5.14
CA THR A 349 -14.02 13.87 -3.88
C THR A 349 -13.65 15.09 -3.06
N LYS A 350 -14.64 15.95 -2.75
CA LYS A 350 -14.42 17.18 -1.97
C LYS A 350 -15.34 17.19 -0.77
N GLN A 351 -14.77 17.41 0.42
CA GLN A 351 -15.55 17.66 1.62
C GLN A 351 -16.18 19.06 1.54
N ARG A 352 -17.45 19.17 1.90
CA ARG A 352 -18.22 20.40 2.02
C ARG A 352 -18.99 20.39 3.32
N LEU A 353 -19.43 21.55 3.78
CA LEU A 353 -20.31 21.68 4.94
C LEU A 353 -21.74 21.85 4.46
N ASP A 354 -22.68 21.15 5.10
CA ASP A 354 -24.11 21.35 4.88
C ASP A 354 -24.59 22.68 5.51
N LYS A 355 -25.87 23.01 5.33
CA LYS A 355 -26.47 24.23 5.93
C LYS A 355 -26.39 24.28 7.47
N LYS A 356 -26.14 23.15 8.13
CA LYS A 356 -26.02 22.99 9.58
C LYS A 356 -24.55 22.90 10.04
N GLY A 357 -23.58 23.04 9.13
CA GLY A 357 -22.16 22.93 9.44
C GLY A 357 -21.64 21.49 9.52
N ASN A 358 -22.43 20.47 9.18
CA ASN A 358 -21.94 19.09 9.18
C ASN A 358 -21.15 18.78 7.90
N PRO A 359 -20.03 18.07 8.00
CA PRO A 359 -19.26 17.67 6.84
C PRO A 359 -19.99 16.60 6.02
N PHE A 360 -20.03 16.78 4.71
CA PHE A 360 -20.45 15.79 3.72
C PHE A 360 -19.51 15.79 2.52
N TYR A 361 -19.53 14.71 1.73
CA TYR A 361 -18.69 14.61 0.54
C TYR A 361 -19.50 14.87 -0.74
N HIS A 362 -18.96 15.75 -1.58
CA HIS A 362 -19.39 15.96 -2.95
C HIS A 362 -18.51 15.16 -3.89
N TYR A 363 -19.12 14.37 -4.77
CA TYR A 363 -18.45 13.56 -5.79
C TYR A 363 -18.64 14.21 -7.14
N GLY A 364 -17.55 14.47 -7.86
CA GLY A 364 -17.58 15.11 -9.18
C GLY A 364 -16.51 14.56 -10.11
N LEU A 365 -16.53 15.02 -11.35
CA LEU A 365 -15.50 14.68 -12.33
C LEU A 365 -14.17 15.37 -11.98
N ALA A 366 -13.06 14.68 -12.17
CA ALA A 366 -11.75 15.30 -12.11
C ALA A 366 -11.53 16.13 -13.38
N GLN A 367 -10.97 17.33 -13.24
CA GLN A 367 -10.53 18.13 -14.38
C GLN A 367 -9.23 17.54 -14.95
N GLY A 368 -9.10 17.54 -16.27
CA GLY A 368 -7.90 17.09 -16.97
C GLY A 368 -7.68 17.85 -18.27
N PRO A 369 -6.50 17.70 -18.89
CA PRO A 369 -5.39 16.88 -18.41
C PRO A 369 -4.55 17.63 -17.35
N SER A 370 -4.04 16.89 -16.36
CA SER A 370 -3.12 17.39 -15.32
C SER A 370 -1.70 17.62 -15.83
N ALA A 371 -1.34 17.05 -16.98
CA ALA A 371 -0.07 17.25 -17.66
C ALA A 371 -0.27 17.25 -19.18
N GLY A 372 0.58 18.00 -19.89
CA GLY A 372 0.60 17.99 -21.36
C GLY A 372 1.11 16.67 -21.94
N PRO A 373 1.06 16.50 -23.28
CA PRO A 373 1.56 15.29 -23.95
C PRO A 373 3.10 15.14 -23.87
N HIS A 374 3.81 16.21 -23.51
CA HIS A 374 5.26 16.26 -23.35
C HIS A 374 5.62 16.60 -21.91
N CYS A 375 6.67 15.98 -21.41
CA CYS A 375 7.22 16.23 -20.09
C CYS A 375 7.71 17.68 -19.97
N GLU A 376 7.23 18.38 -18.95
CA GLU A 376 7.61 19.77 -18.70
C GLU A 376 9.11 19.95 -18.41
N HIS A 377 9.79 18.89 -17.93
CA HIS A 377 11.20 18.98 -17.56
C HIS A 377 12.12 18.82 -18.76
N CYS A 378 11.92 17.78 -19.58
CA CYS A 378 12.84 17.41 -20.65
C CYS A 378 12.24 17.44 -22.06
N GLY A 379 10.94 17.73 -22.22
CA GLY A 379 10.26 17.86 -23.51
C GLY A 379 9.91 16.54 -24.21
N PHE A 380 10.25 15.38 -23.64
CA PHE A 380 9.94 14.07 -24.24
C PHE A 380 8.48 13.73 -24.05
N LYS A 381 7.90 12.98 -25.01
CA LYS A 381 6.53 12.49 -24.93
C LYS A 381 6.33 11.59 -23.71
N THR A 382 5.21 11.76 -23.01
CA THR A 382 4.83 10.93 -21.86
C THR A 382 3.93 9.78 -22.28
N HIS A 383 4.10 8.61 -21.65
CA HIS A 383 3.15 7.50 -21.74
C HIS A 383 2.14 7.54 -20.59
N ILE A 384 1.01 6.87 -20.77
CA ILE A 384 -0.05 6.75 -19.75
C ILE A 384 0.04 5.36 -19.11
N ALA A 385 -0.04 5.31 -17.78
CA ALA A 385 -0.18 4.09 -17.00
C ALA A 385 -1.45 4.13 -16.12
N GLY A 386 -1.91 2.96 -15.65
CA GLY A 386 -3.15 2.80 -14.88
C GLY A 386 -4.35 2.33 -15.72
N PRO A 387 -5.60 2.48 -15.22
CA PRO A 387 -5.95 3.02 -13.91
C PRO A 387 -5.41 2.18 -12.75
N MET A 388 -4.97 2.85 -11.69
CA MET A 388 -4.41 2.23 -10.49
C MET A 388 -4.85 2.95 -9.22
N TRP A 389 -4.62 2.33 -8.07
CA TRP A 389 -5.03 2.85 -6.76
C TRP A 389 -4.21 4.09 -6.39
N GLY A 390 -4.90 5.21 -6.17
CA GLY A 390 -4.35 6.50 -5.75
C GLY A 390 -4.52 6.79 -4.26
N GLY A 391 -5.09 5.87 -3.48
CA GLY A 391 -5.14 5.96 -2.02
C GLY A 391 -3.84 5.48 -1.35
N PRO A 392 -3.80 5.51 0.00
CA PRO A 392 -2.73 4.90 0.79
C PRO A 392 -2.58 3.41 0.50
N LEU A 393 -1.33 2.90 0.57
CA LEU A 393 -1.02 1.48 0.44
C LEU A 393 -1.18 0.70 1.75
N HIS A 394 -1.19 1.43 2.87
CA HIS A 394 -1.04 0.89 4.21
C HIS A 394 -1.98 1.60 5.18
N ASN A 395 -2.36 0.87 6.24
CA ASN A 395 -2.90 1.44 7.46
C ASN A 395 -1.78 1.44 8.51
N PRO A 396 -1.27 2.61 8.95
CA PRO A 396 -0.12 2.68 9.84
C PRO A 396 -0.35 2.00 11.19
N HIS A 397 -1.58 2.08 11.73
CA HIS A 397 -1.94 1.42 12.98
C HIS A 397 -1.92 -0.10 12.85
N TYR A 398 -2.25 -0.64 11.67
CA TYR A 398 -2.16 -2.07 11.41
C TYR A 398 -0.70 -2.54 11.40
N ILE A 399 0.20 -1.77 10.77
CA ILE A 399 1.63 -2.06 10.75
C ILE A 399 2.22 -2.00 12.17
N GLN A 400 1.94 -0.93 12.91
CA GLN A 400 2.40 -0.75 14.29
C GLN A 400 1.95 -1.92 15.17
N ARG A 401 0.71 -2.39 15.01
CA ARG A 401 0.20 -3.55 15.73
C ARG A 401 1.01 -4.82 15.42
N ILE A 402 1.34 -5.08 14.15
CA ILE A 402 2.16 -6.25 13.80
C ILE A 402 3.58 -6.10 14.38
N LEU A 403 4.18 -4.91 14.30
CA LEU A 403 5.50 -4.64 14.87
C LEU A 403 5.52 -4.86 16.39
N ALA A 404 4.46 -4.48 17.09
CA ALA A 404 4.33 -4.69 18.53
C ALA A 404 4.20 -6.17 18.94
N LEU A 405 3.78 -7.05 18.04
CA LEU A 405 3.77 -8.49 18.30
C LEU A 405 5.19 -9.07 18.31
N LEU A 406 6.12 -8.54 17.51
CA LEU A 406 7.42 -9.14 17.25
C LEU A 406 8.25 -9.46 18.51
N PRO A 407 8.35 -8.58 19.52
CA PRO A 407 9.12 -8.88 20.73
C PRO A 407 8.55 -10.04 21.56
N THR A 408 7.27 -10.39 21.37
CA THR A 408 6.58 -11.47 22.10
C THR A 408 6.68 -12.84 21.42
N LEU A 409 7.26 -12.89 20.22
CA LEU A 409 7.33 -14.10 19.41
C LEU A 409 8.57 -14.92 19.76
N ASP A 410 8.41 -16.24 19.74
CA ASP A 410 9.53 -17.17 19.81
C ASP A 410 10.35 -17.13 18.50
N PRO A 411 11.65 -16.77 18.55
CA PRO A 411 12.51 -16.70 17.37
C PRO A 411 12.75 -18.05 16.68
N GLU A 412 12.60 -19.18 17.39
CA GLU A 412 12.74 -20.50 16.78
C GLU A 412 11.54 -20.84 15.88
N THR A 413 10.34 -20.48 16.34
CA THR A 413 9.11 -20.58 15.56
C THR A 413 9.11 -19.59 14.37
N TYR A 414 9.45 -18.33 14.60
CA TYR A 414 9.39 -17.26 13.59
C TYR A 414 10.80 -16.80 13.17
N GLN A 415 11.44 -17.57 12.32
CA GLN A 415 12.83 -17.32 11.90
C GLN A 415 13.00 -16.05 11.04
N THR A 416 11.91 -15.50 10.51
CA THR A 416 11.95 -14.31 9.66
C THR A 416 11.65 -12.99 10.39
N ILE A 417 11.58 -12.98 11.73
CA ILE A 417 11.34 -11.76 12.55
C ILE A 417 12.21 -10.56 12.10
N PRO A 418 13.55 -10.67 11.94
CA PRO A 418 14.36 -9.50 11.57
C PRO A 418 14.00 -8.91 10.22
N ARG A 419 13.57 -9.77 9.28
CA ARG A 419 13.11 -9.37 7.94
C ARG A 419 11.74 -8.71 8.01
N ILE A 420 10.82 -9.24 8.81
CA ILE A 420 9.49 -8.65 9.03
C ILE A 420 9.64 -7.27 9.66
N GLU A 421 10.46 -7.16 10.71
CA GLU A 421 10.71 -5.88 11.38
C GLU A 421 11.25 -4.84 10.41
N GLY A 422 12.28 -5.18 9.62
CA GLY A 422 12.87 -4.26 8.66
C GLY A 422 11.93 -3.87 7.53
N MET A 423 11.19 -4.83 6.96
CA MET A 423 10.22 -4.58 5.89
C MET A 423 9.08 -3.69 6.36
N LEU A 424 8.44 -4.04 7.49
CA LEU A 424 7.29 -3.32 8.02
C LEU A 424 7.65 -1.94 8.55
N THR A 425 8.81 -1.79 9.19
CA THR A 425 9.28 -0.45 9.59
C THR A 425 9.52 0.42 8.36
N THR A 426 10.10 -0.13 7.28
CA THR A 426 10.29 0.63 6.04
C THR A 426 8.95 1.02 5.40
N ALA A 427 7.97 0.11 5.39
CA ALA A 427 6.62 0.40 4.90
C ALA A 427 5.90 1.46 5.75
N LEU A 428 6.09 1.47 7.08
CA LEU A 428 5.54 2.48 7.97
C LEU A 428 6.17 3.86 7.72
N GLU A 429 7.48 3.91 7.49
CA GLU A 429 8.24 5.13 7.20
C GLU A 429 7.93 5.74 5.82
N GLU A 430 7.18 5.07 4.96
CA GLU A 430 6.79 5.63 3.66
C GLU A 430 5.77 6.76 3.77
N ASP A 431 4.98 6.79 4.85
CA ASP A 431 4.04 7.86 5.13
C ASP A 431 4.80 9.08 5.67
N LEU A 432 4.91 10.11 4.83
CA LEU A 432 5.64 11.34 5.17
C LEU A 432 4.95 12.15 6.27
N ASP A 433 3.64 11.96 6.48
CA ASP A 433 2.84 12.73 7.43
C ASP A 433 2.81 12.09 8.84
N LEU A 434 3.31 10.87 8.98
CA LEU A 434 3.63 10.30 10.30
C LEU A 434 4.80 11.08 10.91
N THR A 435 4.47 12.08 11.72
CA THR A 435 5.47 12.87 12.44
C THR A 435 6.36 11.97 13.33
N PRO A 436 7.68 12.23 13.41
CA PRO A 436 8.58 11.56 14.37
C PRO A 436 8.22 11.80 15.86
N ALA A 437 7.20 12.61 16.14
CA ALA A 437 6.71 12.89 17.49
C ALA A 437 5.71 11.84 18.00
N ALA A 438 5.12 11.03 17.12
CA ALA A 438 4.28 9.89 17.52
C ALA A 438 5.08 8.76 18.20
N THR A 439 6.42 8.81 18.14
CA THR A 439 7.35 7.95 18.89
C THR A 439 7.99 8.65 20.10
N LYS A 440 7.57 9.88 20.44
CA LYS A 440 8.11 10.68 21.55
C LYS A 440 7.06 11.50 22.30
N SER A 441 5.88 10.94 22.58
CA SER A 441 4.99 11.52 23.60
C SER A 441 5.25 10.86 24.96
N GLY A 442 6.50 11.03 25.44
CA GLY A 442 6.84 10.97 26.85
C GLY A 442 7.18 12.39 27.28
N ASN A 443 6.52 12.88 28.32
CA ASN A 443 6.60 14.21 28.94
C ASN A 443 5.66 15.28 28.36
N GLN A 444 4.43 15.30 28.90
CA GLN A 444 3.84 16.58 29.30
C GLN A 444 3.41 16.54 30.77
N GLN A 445 4.04 17.47 31.51
CA GLN A 445 3.57 18.21 32.67
C GLN A 445 3.11 17.43 33.92
N GLN A 446 4.06 17.36 34.85
CA GLN A 446 3.81 17.32 36.29
C GLN A 446 2.82 18.43 36.70
N THR A 447 1.65 18.01 37.14
CA THR A 447 0.94 18.69 38.23
C THR A 447 0.74 17.65 39.32
N ASN A 448 1.39 17.89 40.45
CA ASN A 448 1.28 17.09 41.66
C ASN A 448 -0.15 17.17 42.20
N GLU A 449 -0.76 16.02 42.44
CA GLU A 449 -1.56 15.76 43.64
C GLU A 449 -1.74 14.25 43.79
N ALA A 450 -1.36 13.75 44.97
CA ALA A 450 -1.28 12.35 45.30
C ALA A 450 -2.62 11.85 45.81
N GLU A 451 -3.11 10.73 45.28
CA GLU A 451 -3.97 9.81 46.05
C GLU A 451 -3.87 8.39 45.48
N THR A 452 -3.55 7.48 46.37
CA THR A 452 -3.31 6.04 46.20
C THR A 452 -4.53 5.28 45.72
N ALA A 453 -4.45 4.66 44.54
CA ALA A 453 -5.28 3.52 44.16
C ALA A 453 -4.48 2.59 43.23
N GLU A 454 -4.45 1.30 43.58
CA GLU A 454 -3.84 0.23 42.80
C GLU A 454 -4.50 0.12 41.42
N THR A 455 -3.74 0.35 40.35
CA THR A 455 -4.20 0.14 38.97
C THR A 455 -3.19 -0.68 38.16
N LYS A 456 -3.74 -1.69 37.48
CA LYS A 456 -3.10 -2.66 36.56
C LYS A 456 -2.37 -1.97 35.40
N PRO A 457 -1.39 -2.62 34.75
CA PRO A 457 -0.65 -2.01 33.65
C PRO A 457 -1.53 -1.90 32.40
N GLU A 458 -2.15 -0.74 32.20
CA GLU A 458 -2.75 -0.30 30.94
C GLU A 458 -1.75 0.61 30.21
N ASP A 459 -0.86 0.05 29.40
CA ASP A 459 -0.03 0.82 28.45
C ASP A 459 0.15 0.00 27.16
N SER A 460 -0.91 -0.09 26.35
CA SER A 460 -0.78 -0.47 24.94
C SER A 460 -0.64 0.80 24.13
N GLU A 461 0.55 1.06 23.58
CA GLU A 461 0.93 2.25 22.78
C GLU A 461 0.12 2.40 21.48
N TYR A 462 -0.81 1.49 21.19
CA TYR A 462 -1.66 1.43 20.00
C TYR A 462 -3.10 0.98 20.34
N PRO A 463 -4.09 1.40 19.54
CA PRO A 463 -5.50 1.10 19.83
C PRO A 463 -5.82 -0.40 19.72
N ALA A 464 -6.65 -0.88 20.64
CA ALA A 464 -7.05 -2.29 20.71
C ALA A 464 -7.82 -2.76 19.47
N ILE A 465 -8.52 -1.85 18.78
CA ILE A 465 -9.18 -2.07 17.49
C ILE A 465 -8.45 -1.22 16.45
N VAL A 466 -8.07 -1.84 15.33
CA VAL A 466 -7.41 -1.13 14.21
C VAL A 466 -8.39 -0.12 13.62
N PRO A 467 -8.13 1.19 13.76
CA PRO A 467 -9.04 2.23 13.30
C PRO A 467 -9.17 2.19 11.76
N ARG A 468 -10.27 2.74 11.27
CA ARG A 468 -10.49 2.88 9.82
C ARG A 468 -9.77 4.13 9.33
N MET A 469 -9.09 4.02 8.20
CA MET A 469 -8.58 5.17 7.47
C MET A 469 -9.73 6.01 6.90
N ASP A 470 -9.47 7.29 6.66
CA ASP A 470 -10.41 8.14 5.92
C ASP A 470 -10.59 7.58 4.49
N PRO A 471 -11.81 7.19 4.08
CA PRO A 471 -12.04 6.66 2.73
C PRO A 471 -11.76 7.68 1.63
N ALA A 472 -11.73 8.98 1.93
CA ALA A 472 -11.35 10.04 1.00
C ALA A 472 -9.83 10.26 0.92
N ALA A 473 -9.04 9.61 1.78
CA ALA A 473 -7.59 9.78 1.81
C ALA A 473 -6.98 9.36 0.47
N ARG A 474 -6.15 10.25 -0.06
CA ARG A 474 -5.33 10.02 -1.24
C ARG A 474 -3.88 9.99 -0.82
N GLU A 475 -3.08 9.22 -1.53
CA GLU A 475 -1.64 9.29 -1.38
C GLU A 475 -1.14 10.57 -2.07
N PRO A 476 -0.63 11.57 -1.32
CA PRO A 476 -0.15 12.82 -1.91
C PRO A 476 1.14 12.64 -2.72
N PHE A 477 1.99 11.68 -2.34
CA PHE A 477 3.33 11.53 -2.90
C PHE A 477 3.60 10.06 -3.29
N PRO A 478 2.84 9.49 -4.24
CA PRO A 478 3.05 8.10 -4.63
C PRO A 478 4.36 7.97 -5.41
N PHE A 479 4.87 6.75 -5.41
CA PHE A 479 6.10 6.33 -6.09
C PHE A 479 7.39 6.83 -5.43
N TYR A 480 8.49 6.43 -6.04
CA TYR A 480 9.85 6.74 -5.65
C TYR A 480 10.76 6.75 -6.88
N PHE A 481 11.99 7.22 -6.72
CA PHE A 481 13.00 7.15 -7.76
C PHE A 481 14.35 6.67 -7.19
N GLN A 482 15.30 6.39 -8.07
CA GLN A 482 16.66 6.00 -7.72
C GLN A 482 17.65 7.04 -8.24
N LEU A 483 18.65 7.39 -7.43
CA LEU A 483 19.64 8.41 -7.79
C LEU A 483 20.48 8.02 -9.00
N SER A 484 20.76 6.73 -9.16
CA SER A 484 21.45 6.21 -10.34
C SER A 484 20.68 6.46 -11.63
N ALA A 485 19.33 6.41 -11.59
CA ALA A 485 18.50 6.71 -12.75
C ALA A 485 18.58 8.21 -13.13
N LEU A 486 18.55 9.11 -12.13
CA LEU A 486 18.72 10.55 -12.36
C LEU A 486 20.12 10.88 -12.91
N SER A 487 21.15 10.26 -12.32
CA SER A 487 22.54 10.49 -12.72
C SER A 487 22.82 9.97 -14.13
N LYS A 488 22.17 8.85 -14.52
CA LYS A 488 22.19 8.34 -15.89
C LYS A 488 21.60 9.33 -16.90
N VAL A 489 20.57 10.10 -16.53
CA VAL A 489 20.00 11.11 -17.43
C VAL A 489 20.97 12.25 -17.70
N LEU A 490 21.76 12.65 -16.69
CA LEU A 490 22.72 13.77 -16.80
C LEU A 490 24.15 13.36 -17.17
N HIS A 491 24.45 12.06 -17.27
CA HIS A 491 25.81 11.54 -17.47
C HIS A 491 26.81 12.01 -16.38
N CYS A 492 26.36 12.08 -15.13
CA CYS A 492 27.19 12.50 -13.99
C CYS A 492 27.44 11.35 -12.99
N SER A 493 28.34 11.57 -12.03
CA SER A 493 28.52 10.64 -10.91
C SER A 493 27.24 10.58 -10.05
N THR A 494 26.98 9.42 -9.45
CA THR A 494 25.80 9.24 -8.60
C THR A 494 26.02 9.93 -7.25
N ILE A 495 25.08 10.80 -6.89
CA ILE A 495 25.06 11.51 -5.61
C ILE A 495 25.00 10.49 -4.46
N PRO A 496 25.87 10.58 -3.45
CA PRO A 496 25.72 9.82 -2.21
C PRO A 496 24.34 10.05 -1.59
N ILE A 497 23.68 8.98 -1.16
CA ILE A 497 22.27 9.04 -0.77
C ILE A 497 22.00 10.01 0.39
N ASP A 498 22.92 10.12 1.34
CA ASP A 498 22.77 11.02 2.48
C ASP A 498 23.02 12.48 2.09
N GLU A 499 23.93 12.78 1.16
CA GLU A 499 24.09 14.13 0.62
C GLU A 499 22.85 14.59 -0.15
N PHE A 500 22.23 13.69 -0.92
CA PHE A 500 20.99 13.99 -1.61
C PHE A 500 19.83 14.25 -0.64
N ARG A 501 19.74 13.48 0.45
CA ARG A 501 18.76 13.76 1.52
C ARG A 501 19.02 15.08 2.21
N GLY A 502 20.29 15.41 2.46
CA GLY A 502 20.71 16.72 2.95
C GLY A 502 20.24 17.85 2.03
N ALA A 503 20.43 17.68 0.72
CA ALA A 503 19.98 18.63 -0.30
C ALA A 503 18.46 18.83 -0.29
N ILE A 504 17.67 17.74 -0.29
CA ILE A 504 16.20 17.79 -0.16
C ILE A 504 15.80 18.56 1.09
N ARG A 505 16.41 18.25 2.23
CA ARG A 505 16.09 18.86 3.52
C ARG A 505 16.48 20.33 3.58
N SER A 506 17.61 20.71 2.99
CA SER A 506 18.04 22.12 2.86
C SER A 506 17.05 22.95 2.03
N CYS A 507 16.36 22.32 1.09
CA CYS A 507 15.31 22.95 0.28
C CYS A 507 13.93 22.97 0.97
N GLY A 508 13.83 22.50 2.22
CA GLY A 508 12.58 22.49 2.99
C GLY A 508 11.65 21.30 2.70
N TYR A 509 12.14 20.25 2.05
CA TYR A 509 11.36 19.06 1.72
C TYR A 509 11.76 17.86 2.58
N ARG A 510 10.89 16.84 2.62
CA ARG A 510 11.08 15.59 3.35
C ARG A 510 11.45 14.47 2.39
N SER A 511 12.20 13.49 2.87
CA SER A 511 12.45 12.27 2.09
C SER A 511 12.52 11.03 2.95
N THR A 512 11.98 9.93 2.43
CA THR A 512 12.04 8.60 3.02
C THR A 512 12.50 7.58 1.99
N ARG A 513 12.49 6.30 2.37
CA ARG A 513 12.80 5.16 1.50
C ARG A 513 11.49 4.48 1.12
N SER A 514 11.50 3.68 0.06
CA SER A 514 10.42 2.75 -0.20
C SER A 514 10.81 1.31 0.12
N HIS A 515 9.90 0.54 0.72
CA HIS A 515 10.02 -0.88 0.95
C HIS A 515 10.16 -1.67 -0.38
N ALA A 516 9.57 -1.16 -1.46
CA ALA A 516 9.49 -1.86 -2.74
C ALA A 516 10.84 -1.93 -3.48
N LYS A 517 11.81 -1.06 -3.16
CA LYS A 517 13.14 -1.10 -3.77
C LYS A 517 14.24 -0.52 -2.87
N PRO A 518 15.42 -1.17 -2.77
CA PRO A 518 16.58 -0.57 -2.12
C PRO A 518 17.07 0.68 -2.85
N ASN A 519 17.76 1.55 -2.12
CA ASN A 519 18.33 2.81 -2.63
C ASN A 519 17.30 3.72 -3.33
N SER A 520 16.05 3.64 -2.88
CA SER A 520 14.95 4.48 -3.32
C SER A 520 14.89 5.76 -2.50
N ILE A 521 14.43 6.84 -3.15
CA ILE A 521 14.02 8.10 -2.52
C ILE A 521 12.55 8.33 -2.84
N ARG A 522 11.78 8.49 -1.78
CA ARG A 522 10.41 9.03 -1.80
C ARG A 522 10.44 10.41 -1.15
N THR A 523 9.68 11.37 -1.68
CA THR A 523 9.76 12.77 -1.24
C THR A 523 8.51 13.55 -1.59
N ASP A 524 8.24 14.63 -0.85
CA ASP A 524 7.24 15.65 -1.19
C ASP A 524 7.81 16.78 -2.07
N ALA A 525 9.09 16.70 -2.45
CA ALA A 525 9.70 17.61 -3.40
C ALA A 525 9.14 17.41 -4.82
N PRO A 526 8.70 18.48 -5.52
CA PRO A 526 8.30 18.37 -6.90
C PRO A 526 9.51 18.10 -7.80
N TRP A 527 9.26 17.53 -8.98
CA TRP A 527 10.30 17.21 -9.97
C TRP A 527 11.17 18.39 -10.38
N SER A 528 10.63 19.60 -10.38
CA SER A 528 11.40 20.82 -10.65
C SER A 528 12.51 21.06 -9.62
N VAL A 529 12.27 20.75 -8.35
CA VAL A 529 13.25 20.80 -7.26
C VAL A 529 14.24 19.66 -7.35
N ILE A 530 13.77 18.43 -7.64
CA ILE A 530 14.63 17.26 -7.83
C ILE A 530 15.67 17.54 -8.94
N TRP A 531 15.22 18.07 -10.08
CA TRP A 531 16.12 18.42 -11.17
C TRP A 531 17.01 19.61 -10.86
N GLU A 532 16.59 20.55 -10.00
CA GLU A 532 17.48 21.62 -9.52
C GLU A 532 18.62 21.06 -8.67
N ILE A 533 18.31 20.18 -7.71
CA ILE A 533 19.33 19.51 -6.89
C ILE A 533 20.33 18.78 -7.79
N MET A 534 19.85 18.06 -8.81
CA MET A 534 20.72 17.36 -9.75
C MET A 534 21.58 18.31 -10.59
N ARG A 535 21.06 19.47 -11.02
CA ARG A 535 21.84 20.49 -11.73
C ARG A 535 22.92 21.09 -10.84
N GLU A 536 22.60 21.40 -9.59
CA GLU A 536 23.57 21.91 -8.61
C GLU A 536 24.64 20.87 -8.28
N TRP A 537 24.30 19.59 -8.26
CA TRP A 537 25.30 18.52 -8.13
C TRP A 537 26.29 18.52 -9.29
N VAL A 538 25.80 18.61 -10.53
CA VAL A 538 26.66 18.69 -11.72
C VAL A 538 27.55 19.94 -11.66
N ARG A 539 26.99 21.09 -11.25
CA ARG A 539 27.75 22.34 -11.16
C ARG A 539 28.83 22.32 -10.08
N GLN A 540 28.52 21.78 -8.90
CA GLN A 540 29.39 21.88 -7.71
C GLN A 540 30.35 20.70 -7.54
N HIS A 541 29.92 19.48 -7.88
CA HIS A 541 30.62 18.23 -7.48
C HIS A 541 30.94 17.29 -8.65
N SER A 542 30.12 17.28 -9.70
CA SER A 542 30.33 16.40 -10.86
C SER A 542 30.15 17.12 -12.20
N PRO A 543 31.05 18.06 -12.56
CA PRO A 543 31.00 18.73 -13.84
C PRO A 543 31.08 17.73 -15.00
N ILE A 544 30.14 17.85 -15.93
CA ILE A 544 30.09 17.02 -17.13
C ILE A 544 31.00 17.60 -18.21
N LYS A 545 31.64 16.72 -19.00
CA LYS A 545 32.48 17.16 -20.13
C LYS A 545 31.62 17.83 -21.19
N GLU A 546 32.14 18.89 -21.81
CA GLU A 546 31.49 19.54 -22.94
C GLU A 546 31.22 18.53 -24.06
N GLY A 547 30.02 18.58 -24.64
CA GLY A 547 29.57 17.61 -25.65
C GLY A 547 29.14 16.22 -25.13
N SER A 548 29.25 15.94 -23.83
CA SER A 548 28.80 14.65 -23.25
C SER A 548 27.28 14.43 -23.35
N LEU A 549 26.51 15.52 -23.37
CA LEU A 549 25.07 15.52 -23.59
C LEU A 549 24.78 16.01 -24.99
N LYS A 550 24.27 15.12 -25.85
CA LYS A 550 23.91 15.49 -27.23
C LYS A 550 22.64 16.36 -27.23
N PRO A 551 22.54 17.38 -28.10
CA PRO A 551 21.31 18.12 -28.31
C PRO A 551 20.13 17.17 -28.60
N GLY A 552 18.96 17.48 -28.04
CA GLY A 552 17.77 16.62 -28.13
C GLY A 552 17.72 15.46 -27.14
N THR A 553 18.76 15.23 -26.32
CA THR A 553 18.67 14.27 -25.21
C THR A 553 17.93 14.85 -24.00
N PRO A 554 17.33 14.01 -23.13
CA PRO A 554 16.66 14.49 -21.93
C PRO A 554 17.60 15.26 -20.99
N GLY A 555 18.84 14.79 -20.84
CA GLY A 555 19.86 15.45 -20.04
C GLY A 555 20.21 16.83 -20.56
N ALA A 556 20.39 16.99 -21.88
CA ALA A 556 20.65 18.30 -22.48
C ALA A 556 19.50 19.29 -22.20
N ALA A 557 18.25 18.84 -22.32
CA ALA A 557 17.07 19.66 -22.03
C ALA A 557 16.99 20.08 -20.55
N ILE A 558 17.38 19.20 -19.62
CA ILE A 558 17.42 19.51 -18.18
C ILE A 558 18.54 20.51 -17.87
N MET A 559 19.73 20.30 -18.42
CA MET A 559 20.90 21.17 -18.18
C MET A 559 20.76 22.55 -18.85
N ALA A 560 19.99 22.67 -19.93
CA ALA A 560 19.67 23.96 -20.55
C ALA A 560 18.95 24.92 -19.59
N LYS A 561 18.28 24.39 -18.56
CA LYS A 561 17.57 25.16 -17.52
C LYS A 561 18.44 25.49 -16.30
N SER A 562 19.77 25.34 -16.38
CA SER A 562 20.68 25.67 -15.28
C SER A 562 20.72 27.18 -15.00
N ARG A 563 21.03 27.54 -13.75
CA ARG A 563 21.15 28.94 -13.32
C ARG A 563 22.15 29.72 -14.16
N ASP A 564 23.27 29.10 -14.51
CA ASP A 564 24.32 29.73 -15.33
C ASP A 564 23.80 30.02 -16.74
N ASN A 565 23.07 29.07 -17.34
CA ASN A 565 22.44 29.26 -18.66
C ASN A 565 21.32 30.31 -18.61
N LEU A 566 20.47 30.30 -17.57
CA LEU A 566 19.40 31.29 -17.40
C LEU A 566 19.94 32.70 -17.14
N ARG A 567 21.07 32.82 -16.42
CA ARG A 567 21.77 34.10 -16.22
C ARG A 567 22.40 34.61 -17.52
N ASN A 568 22.97 33.71 -18.33
CA ASN A 568 23.51 34.07 -19.64
C ASN A 568 22.41 34.47 -20.65
N VAL A 569 21.19 33.95 -20.50
CA VAL A 569 20.02 34.35 -21.32
C VAL A 569 19.41 35.69 -20.89
N HIS A 570 19.66 36.14 -19.66
CA HIS A 570 19.25 37.48 -19.19
C HIS A 570 20.09 38.62 -19.79
N ASP A 571 21.13 38.31 -20.57
CA ASP A 571 21.69 39.24 -21.55
C ASP A 571 20.79 39.19 -22.80
N GLY A 572 19.76 40.04 -22.80
CA GLY A 572 18.48 39.89 -23.51
C GLY A 572 18.49 39.80 -25.05
N ASP A 573 19.64 39.67 -25.70
CA ASP A 573 19.74 39.67 -27.16
C ASP A 573 19.59 38.28 -27.79
N GLN A 574 19.98 37.19 -27.11
CA GLN A 574 20.11 35.90 -27.79
C GLN A 574 18.78 35.16 -27.96
N CYS A 575 17.86 35.23 -26.98
CA CYS A 575 16.55 34.56 -27.07
C CYS A 575 15.62 35.28 -28.05
N LEU A 576 15.67 36.62 -28.07
CA LEU A 576 14.98 37.47 -29.05
C LEU A 576 15.56 37.30 -30.45
N ALA A 577 16.89 37.18 -30.60
CA ALA A 577 17.52 36.92 -31.89
C ALA A 577 17.18 35.54 -32.46
N LEU A 578 17.14 34.50 -31.62
CA LEU A 578 16.74 33.14 -32.01
C LEU A 578 15.27 33.08 -32.41
N MET A 579 14.38 33.72 -31.64
CA MET A 579 12.96 33.80 -31.96
C MET A 579 12.73 34.61 -33.26
N LYS A 580 13.47 35.71 -33.45
CA LYS A 580 13.44 36.51 -34.69
C LYS A 580 13.90 35.71 -35.90
N ARG A 581 14.99 34.94 -35.79
CA ARG A 581 15.50 34.08 -36.86
C ARG A 581 14.52 32.96 -37.20
N ASP A 582 14.01 32.24 -36.20
CA ASP A 582 13.07 31.13 -36.42
C ASP A 582 11.73 31.63 -37.02
N LEU A 583 11.28 32.85 -36.66
CA LEU A 583 10.12 33.50 -37.27
C LEU A 583 10.37 33.88 -38.73
N LEU A 584 11.55 34.42 -39.06
CA LEU A 584 11.93 34.75 -40.43
C LEU A 584 12.05 33.49 -41.31
N ASP A 585 12.70 32.45 -40.82
CA ASP A 585 12.78 31.14 -41.51
C ASP A 585 11.39 30.53 -41.71
N ALA A 586 10.49 30.66 -40.75
CA ALA A 586 9.12 30.15 -40.86
C ALA A 586 8.31 30.91 -41.93
N ILE A 587 8.50 32.22 -42.05
CA ILE A 587 7.88 33.08 -43.07
C ILE A 587 8.45 32.78 -44.46
N GLU A 588 9.76 32.53 -44.58
CA GLU A 588 10.41 32.26 -45.86
C GLU A 588 10.20 30.82 -46.36
N SER A 589 10.03 29.85 -45.45
CA SER A 589 9.90 28.41 -45.79
C SER A 589 8.49 27.84 -45.67
N GLY A 590 7.53 28.63 -45.21
CA GLY A 590 6.16 28.19 -44.96
C GLY A 590 5.41 27.88 -46.26
N ARG A 591 4.95 26.63 -46.41
CA ARG A 591 4.14 26.20 -47.56
C ARG A 591 2.64 26.45 -47.35
N ASP A 592 2.18 26.49 -46.11
CA ASP A 592 0.82 26.88 -45.71
C ASP A 592 0.76 27.47 -44.28
N VAL A 593 -0.40 28.01 -43.91
CA VAL A 593 -0.65 28.70 -42.64
C VAL A 593 -0.53 27.76 -41.43
N SER A 594 -0.81 26.47 -41.57
CA SER A 594 -0.75 25.50 -40.47
C SER A 594 0.69 25.09 -40.15
N ASP A 595 1.55 24.96 -41.15
CA ASP A 595 2.99 24.75 -40.99
C ASP A 595 3.66 25.98 -40.35
N LEU A 596 3.24 27.18 -40.75
CA LEU A 596 3.69 28.43 -40.15
C LEU A 596 3.32 28.49 -38.66
N ILE A 597 2.06 28.23 -38.30
CA ILE A 597 1.60 28.19 -36.90
C ILE A 597 2.42 27.20 -36.08
N THR A 598 2.64 25.99 -36.60
CA THR A 598 3.40 24.94 -35.89
C THR A 598 4.85 25.36 -35.62
N LYS A 599 5.51 26.00 -36.59
CA LYS A 599 6.88 26.50 -36.45
C LYS A 599 6.97 27.69 -35.49
N VAL A 600 6.00 28.59 -35.52
CA VAL A 600 5.91 29.72 -34.58
C VAL A 600 5.63 29.22 -33.15
N GLU A 601 4.73 28.26 -32.97
CA GLU A 601 4.45 27.65 -31.67
C GLU A 601 5.66 26.92 -31.10
N ALA A 602 6.40 26.17 -31.93
CA ALA A 602 7.64 25.53 -31.53
C ALA A 602 8.71 26.53 -31.08
N SER A 603 8.77 27.70 -31.74
CA SER A 603 9.73 28.77 -31.44
C SER A 603 9.39 29.51 -30.15
N LEU A 604 8.12 29.84 -29.93
CA LEU A 604 7.60 30.43 -28.69
C LEU A 604 7.74 29.49 -27.48
N TYR A 605 7.65 28.18 -27.71
CA TYR A 605 7.89 27.17 -26.68
C TYR A 605 9.37 27.09 -26.30
N ARG A 606 10.28 27.20 -27.27
CA ARG A 606 11.74 27.24 -27.03
C ARG A 606 12.20 28.52 -26.33
N SER A 607 11.54 29.66 -26.58
CA SER A 607 11.86 30.95 -25.95
C SER A 607 11.23 31.16 -24.57
N GLY A 608 10.51 30.17 -24.05
CA GLY A 608 9.90 30.23 -22.72
C GLY A 608 8.76 31.26 -22.56
N SER A 609 8.27 31.83 -23.66
CA SER A 609 7.33 32.96 -23.64
C SER A 609 5.86 32.58 -23.47
N ARG A 610 5.52 31.30 -23.26
CA ARG A 610 4.13 30.87 -23.03
C ARG A 610 3.76 30.94 -21.53
N GLN A 611 3.72 32.15 -20.98
CA GLN A 611 2.81 32.46 -19.88
C GLN A 611 1.50 32.97 -20.50
N ALA A 612 0.42 32.22 -20.24
CA ALA A 612 -1.00 32.60 -20.35
C ALA A 612 -1.41 33.61 -21.45
N LEU A 613 -1.91 33.10 -22.57
CA LEU A 613 -2.87 33.83 -23.40
C LEU A 613 -4.15 33.00 -23.54
N ASN A 614 -5.13 33.32 -22.71
CA ASN A 614 -6.55 33.05 -22.93
C ASN A 614 -7.30 34.34 -22.56
N PRO A 615 -7.73 35.18 -23.51
CA PRO A 615 -8.75 36.18 -23.26
C PRO A 615 -10.09 35.66 -23.80
N THR A 616 -11.04 35.40 -22.91
CA THR A 616 -12.49 35.70 -23.05
C THR A 616 -13.32 34.94 -22.02
N ALA A 617 -13.61 35.61 -20.89
CA ALA A 617 -14.91 35.59 -20.21
C ALA A 617 -14.85 36.63 -19.10
N GLY A 618 -15.56 37.74 -19.29
CA GLY A 618 -15.51 38.90 -18.41
C GLY A 618 -16.12 38.66 -17.03
N SER A 619 -15.58 39.39 -16.05
CA SER A 619 -16.38 39.92 -14.96
C SER A 619 -16.02 41.38 -14.80
N VAL A 620 -17.06 42.20 -14.89
CA VAL A 620 -17.04 43.65 -14.76
C VAL A 620 -16.93 43.95 -13.27
N ASP A 621 -15.87 44.64 -12.86
CA ASP A 621 -15.89 45.38 -11.59
C ASP A 621 -15.55 46.84 -11.82
N ARG A 622 -16.48 47.67 -11.32
CA ARG A 622 -16.57 49.11 -11.48
C ARG A 622 -15.41 49.81 -10.78
N VAL A 623 -14.72 50.68 -11.50
CA VAL A 623 -13.85 51.72 -10.94
C VAL A 623 -14.71 52.89 -10.48
N LEU A 624 -14.56 53.30 -9.22
CA LEU A 624 -14.91 54.66 -8.76
C LEU A 624 -13.64 55.53 -8.79
N PRO A 625 -13.71 56.79 -9.26
CA PRO A 625 -12.56 57.63 -9.47
C PRO A 625 -12.24 58.50 -8.24
N GLY A 626 -10.95 58.66 -7.92
CA GLY A 626 -10.51 59.78 -7.10
C GLY A 626 -9.32 59.49 -6.19
N THR A 627 -8.10 59.65 -6.72
CA THR A 627 -7.02 60.45 -6.11
C THR A 627 -5.78 60.40 -6.99
N ALA A 628 -5.27 61.58 -7.38
CA ALA A 628 -4.03 61.74 -8.13
C ALA A 628 -2.81 61.42 -7.25
N PRO A 629 -1.70 60.88 -7.80
CA PRO A 629 -0.52 60.54 -7.02
C PRO A 629 0.40 61.76 -6.83
N GLN A 630 0.86 61.97 -5.59
CA GLN A 630 2.01 62.85 -5.32
C GLN A 630 3.32 62.05 -5.44
N PRO A 631 4.44 62.68 -5.86
CA PRO A 631 5.72 62.02 -6.04
C PRO A 631 6.56 62.11 -4.76
N GLY A 632 7.12 60.96 -4.34
CA GLY A 632 8.16 60.92 -3.31
C GLY A 632 7.99 59.72 -2.39
N ASP A 633 8.72 58.64 -2.64
CA ASP A 633 9.93 58.32 -1.87
C ASP A 633 10.51 56.99 -2.36
N ALA A 634 11.75 57.04 -2.82
CA ALA A 634 12.49 55.89 -3.30
C ALA A 634 13.24 55.27 -2.12
N THR A 635 12.78 54.11 -1.63
CA THR A 635 13.59 53.03 -0.99
C THR A 635 12.72 52.10 -0.15
N LYS A 636 11.99 51.16 -0.78
CA LYS A 636 11.58 49.90 -0.13
C LYS A 636 11.64 48.76 -1.13
N GLN A 637 12.48 47.76 -0.82
CA GLN A 637 12.45 46.44 -1.48
C GLN A 637 11.03 45.87 -1.38
N PRO A 638 10.49 45.22 -2.43
CA PRO A 638 9.18 44.61 -2.37
C PRO A 638 9.23 43.39 -1.45
N THR A 639 8.58 43.49 -0.29
CA THR A 639 8.30 42.36 0.59
C THR A 639 7.40 41.38 -0.16
N ALA A 640 7.87 40.14 -0.31
CA ALA A 640 7.18 39.05 -1.00
C ALA A 640 5.78 38.79 -0.42
N ARG A 641 4.81 38.49 -1.30
CA ARG A 641 3.47 38.03 -0.90
C ARG A 641 3.56 36.64 -0.25
N PRO A 642 2.78 36.35 0.80
CA PRO A 642 2.75 35.00 1.38
C PRO A 642 2.14 34.03 0.36
N GLY A 643 2.93 33.09 -0.15
CA GLY A 643 2.46 31.99 -1.00
C GLY A 643 3.19 31.78 -2.34
N GLU A 644 4.03 32.72 -2.78
CA GLU A 644 4.90 32.48 -3.94
C GLU A 644 6.11 31.65 -3.51
N ARG A 645 6.13 30.37 -3.91
CA ARG A 645 7.32 29.54 -3.75
C ARG A 645 8.44 30.11 -4.62
N PRO A 646 9.66 30.31 -4.10
CA PRO A 646 10.78 30.82 -4.89
C PRO A 646 11.01 29.92 -6.10
N HIS A 647 11.35 30.53 -7.24
CA HIS A 647 11.64 29.78 -8.46
C HIS A 647 12.72 28.72 -8.15
N PRO A 648 12.62 27.46 -8.62
CA PRO A 648 13.56 26.40 -8.22
C PRO A 648 15.02 26.80 -8.41
N SER A 649 15.32 27.53 -9.48
CA SER A 649 16.65 28.08 -9.77
C SER A 649 17.10 29.21 -8.83
N SER A 650 16.40 29.47 -7.73
CA SER A 650 16.81 30.41 -6.67
C SER A 650 17.07 29.70 -5.33
N LEU A 651 16.76 28.40 -5.23
CA LEU A 651 16.97 27.58 -4.03
C LEU A 651 18.45 27.50 -3.66
N GLU A 652 18.71 27.50 -2.35
CA GLU A 652 20.04 27.28 -1.78
C GLU A 652 20.21 25.78 -1.49
N VAL A 653 20.80 25.03 -2.43
CA VAL A 653 20.99 23.59 -2.31
C VAL A 653 22.28 23.29 -1.52
N LYS A 654 22.15 22.62 -0.37
CA LYS A 654 23.28 22.20 0.48
C LYS A 654 23.40 20.68 0.53
N PHE A 655 24.51 20.14 0.02
CA PHE A 655 24.83 18.70 0.04
C PHE A 655 25.41 18.27 1.39
N ASP A 656 24.60 18.37 2.45
CA ASP A 656 25.03 18.03 3.82
C ASP A 656 24.69 16.58 4.19
N ALA A 657 25.70 15.71 4.20
CA ALA A 657 25.55 14.31 4.56
C ALA A 657 25.13 14.10 6.03
N ALA A 658 25.49 14.99 6.96
CA ALA A 658 25.07 14.90 8.36
C ALA A 658 23.58 15.17 8.49
N LEU A 659 23.09 16.26 7.85
CA LEU A 659 21.68 16.59 7.77
C LEU A 659 20.84 15.46 7.14
N GLY A 660 21.39 14.80 6.11
CA GLY A 660 20.78 13.64 5.47
C GLY A 660 20.71 12.40 6.35
N ARG A 661 21.77 12.12 7.13
CA ARG A 661 21.77 11.03 8.12
C ARG A 661 20.75 11.28 9.23
N GLU A 662 20.64 12.51 9.71
CA GLU A 662 19.60 12.89 10.68
C GLU A 662 18.19 12.69 10.11
N ALA A 663 17.97 13.06 8.84
CA ALA A 663 16.69 12.85 8.18
C ALA A 663 16.36 11.35 8.09
N SER A 664 17.34 10.50 7.75
CA SER A 664 17.14 9.05 7.70
C SER A 664 17.00 8.43 9.09
N ALA A 665 17.61 8.99 10.13
CA ALA A 665 17.58 8.47 11.50
C ALA A 665 16.38 8.98 12.31
N ALA A 666 15.64 9.96 11.80
CA ALA A 666 14.47 10.54 12.46
C ALA A 666 13.39 9.50 12.81
N HIS A 667 13.31 8.39 12.04
CA HIS A 667 12.28 7.37 12.23
C HIS A 667 12.72 6.18 13.11
N SER A 668 14.01 5.80 13.10
CA SER A 668 14.52 4.74 13.99
C SER A 668 16.05 4.76 14.10
N LYS A 669 16.56 4.68 15.34
CA LYS A 669 18.00 4.49 15.62
C LYS A 669 18.42 3.01 15.56
N LYS A 670 17.46 2.09 15.45
CA LYS A 670 17.73 0.64 15.43
C LYS A 670 18.29 0.22 14.07
N ARG A 671 19.30 -0.67 14.07
CA ARG A 671 19.81 -1.29 12.84
C ARG A 671 18.81 -2.34 12.36
N LEU A 672 18.15 -2.08 11.23
CA LEU A 672 17.08 -2.92 10.68
C LEU A 672 17.49 -3.65 9.41
N VAL A 673 17.01 -4.89 9.25
CA VAL A 673 17.24 -5.70 8.05
C VAL A 673 16.16 -5.39 7.00
N ARG A 674 16.31 -4.24 6.35
CA ARG A 674 15.29 -3.67 5.44
C ARG A 674 15.26 -4.34 4.07
N TYR A 675 16.44 -4.66 3.54
CA TYR A 675 16.61 -5.24 2.21
C TYR A 675 17.60 -6.39 2.26
N GLN A 676 17.48 -7.29 1.29
CA GLN A 676 18.42 -8.39 1.11
C GLN A 676 19.74 -7.83 0.58
N ILE A 677 20.83 -8.04 1.32
CA ILE A 677 22.18 -7.69 0.84
C ILE A 677 22.89 -8.92 0.27
N ASN A 678 22.54 -10.13 0.75
CA ASN A 678 23.07 -11.42 0.29
C ASN A 678 21.97 -12.49 0.33
N PRO A 679 21.82 -13.34 -0.70
CA PRO A 679 20.79 -14.37 -0.68
C PRO A 679 21.03 -15.48 0.34
N ARG A 680 19.97 -15.82 1.07
CA ARG A 680 19.89 -16.89 2.08
C ARG A 680 18.57 -17.63 1.86
N ALA A 681 18.42 -18.84 2.42
CA ALA A 681 17.29 -19.74 2.21
C ALA A 681 15.89 -19.08 2.26
N ASN A 682 15.72 -18.03 3.07
CA ASN A 682 14.42 -17.40 3.36
C ASN A 682 14.24 -16.02 2.70
N TRP A 683 15.02 -15.71 1.65
CA TRP A 683 15.11 -14.36 1.09
C TRP A 683 14.88 -14.24 -0.43
N GLY A 684 14.40 -15.27 -1.11
CA GLY A 684 14.17 -15.22 -2.56
C GLY A 684 15.17 -16.02 -3.37
N PRO A 685 14.95 -16.18 -4.70
CA PRO A 685 15.85 -16.92 -5.56
C PRO A 685 17.22 -16.24 -5.56
N LEU A 686 18.28 -17.06 -5.40
CA LEU A 686 19.62 -16.64 -5.77
C LEU A 686 19.56 -16.16 -7.22
N ASN A 687 19.97 -14.91 -7.49
CA ASN A 687 20.29 -14.51 -8.86
C ASN A 687 21.19 -15.60 -9.42
N ARG A 688 20.86 -16.13 -10.62
CA ARG A 688 21.65 -17.14 -11.32
C ARG A 688 23.05 -16.58 -11.61
N ALA A 689 23.92 -16.56 -10.61
CA ALA A 689 25.34 -16.57 -10.80
C ALA A 689 25.67 -18.02 -11.16
N ALA A 690 26.29 -18.20 -12.32
CA ALA A 690 26.77 -19.50 -12.77
C ALA A 690 27.49 -20.18 -11.60
N VAL A 691 27.04 -21.38 -11.23
CA VAL A 691 27.72 -22.23 -10.27
C VAL A 691 29.12 -22.44 -10.83
N ALA A 692 30.11 -21.77 -10.23
CA ALA A 692 31.50 -22.17 -10.43
C ALA A 692 31.61 -23.56 -9.80
N LEU A 693 31.71 -24.57 -10.67
CA LEU A 693 32.11 -25.92 -10.29
C LEU A 693 33.40 -25.83 -9.46
N LYS A 694 33.36 -26.35 -8.24
CA LYS A 694 34.51 -26.87 -7.55
C LYS A 694 34.16 -28.26 -7.03
#